data_AF-A0A2D6JQ62-F1
#
_entry.id   AF-A0A2D6JQ62-F1
#
_cell.length_a   1.000
_cell.length_b   1.000
_cell.length_c   1.000
_cell.angle_alpha   90.00
_cell.angle_beta   90.00
_cell.angle_gamma   90.00
#
_symmetry.space_group_name_H-M   'P 1'
#
loop_
_entity.id
_entity.type
_entity.pdbx_description
1 polymer ?
#
loop_
_entity_poly.entity_id
_entity_poly.type
_entity_poly.pdbx_seq_one_letter_code
_entity_poly.pdbx_strand_id
1 'polypeptide(L)'
;MRANHAALATTLTALLLFSLFLNFAVEQPSDAPVFQENEHVERTSARSTSAEIFLSSGGSTTHDEFSGAIAAADNGYIVAGDVNSSAPALTFGPHSYVPTSPYSNGNDFFVASLDNNGGWNYVVGADHTQGGVTFMSDVTSHAGNALVTGYMYGPVDFGTTTLTSAVQFDGFVAQADAAGNWMWAKGFQTLPNSSTDSSIPQAIGVDQLGDVIVAGYFSGETDFGGTSFNVSNAEIFIAKLDGANGALKWVVTGGGPGPQEVTDLEVDAAGNIYVSGITQSNVLFGTRNYATVGTTDSFVVKLSSNGVFQTLTGYGIVNQAVSLTDMAIDSNSNLYVGGSFEGTMSKNGWSITANKGGADLFFIKEGATASNQWATIGGSNAADSLRGMEVTSTGEVIFTTFFASSTFTGDTKGATPTTSSWATINADALMGGLTKSGGWSWLDVTASNALELGWGLALNSSDIATVVGSFAGPSGSNTITKGTNSVSSTGGWDNFVWALDPAMKADTDNDGVPDVTDNCPTDVNPLQENTDGDAKGDACDSDDDNDGITDNSPDDCPRGGAANWGSTQNFDDPVNSTDWDRDGCKDDVEDADMDNDGVDNDVDMCPRSSYQPPRPTWVSDEITDVDGDGCRDADEDSDDDGDGFEDVSDDCPTVVGNSTLGEEGCLDSDGDGWSNNFDDCPTEFGNSTLGGKNACPDADGDGWADVDDAFDQDATQWSDGDGDGYGDNNAGTTPDDCPTVAGTSTMDRLGCVDTDGDGYSDSDAMWDTESGADAFVDDATQWSDFDGDGFGDNYANISWEDRNPSWPGEYRDDVVLQDACPTQEGTSWQNGLIGCPDQDGDGWYNLQDAFPNDATQWSDLDGDGYGDNASGNDADQCPEIAGTSTVDRLGCVDSDDDGYSDPDISWTPAQGADAFMADPTQWADQDNDFFGDNPAGERPDACPTVRGTSFIDRFGCEDGDGDGISDATAEWTLEQGADACPLAYGNSSADRIGCVDTDGDNYSDPTPDWRAADGADAYPQDPTRWILEPQEEGALLASTNVLIGSGVGLVALLVVVGVIMRGRRPKKDNTAWEVPPNVGMPDFNAQPAASQAGYGMQASYAAPVAMPDFNAQPTAAQAPVAPVAQPDPARDYYNSLIAQGYPHEDAVRYTQQYFNQFRG
;
A
#
# COMPACT_ATOMS: atom_id res chain seq x y z
N MET A 1 -38.30 -46.88 50.75
CA MET A 1 -38.40 -48.35 50.89
C MET A 1 -38.29 -48.97 49.50
N ARG A 2 -37.57 -50.09 49.37
CA ARG A 2 -37.71 -51.22 48.42
C ARG A 2 -38.87 -51.11 47.40
N ALA A 3 -38.73 -51.40 46.10
CA ALA A 3 -37.61 -51.85 45.25
C ALA A 3 -37.89 -51.36 43.80
N ASN A 4 -36.92 -51.18 42.89
CA ASN A 4 -36.37 -52.25 42.02
C ASN A 4 -35.07 -51.75 41.35
N HIS A 5 -33.95 -52.45 41.52
CA HIS A 5 -32.69 -52.29 40.76
C HIS A 5 -32.01 -53.67 40.70
N ALA A 6 -32.08 -54.38 39.56
CA ALA A 6 -31.43 -55.68 39.36
C ALA A 6 -31.38 -56.12 37.88
N ALA A 7 -30.78 -55.32 36.99
CA ALA A 7 -30.58 -55.72 35.58
C ALA A 7 -29.36 -55.09 34.86
N LEU A 8 -28.51 -54.29 35.53
CA LEU A 8 -27.44 -53.51 34.88
C LEU A 8 -26.01 -53.76 35.41
N ALA A 9 -25.80 -54.81 36.22
CA ALA A 9 -24.57 -55.01 37.00
C ALA A 9 -23.65 -56.15 36.50
N THR A 10 -23.91 -56.73 35.32
CA THR A 10 -23.21 -57.95 34.83
C THR A 10 -22.48 -57.81 33.50
N THR A 11 -22.47 -56.62 32.88
CA THR A 11 -21.68 -56.32 31.66
C THR A 11 -20.41 -55.50 31.95
N LEU A 12 -20.36 -54.77 33.07
CA LEU A 12 -19.26 -53.85 33.39
C LEU A 12 -17.98 -54.52 33.94
N THR A 13 -18.02 -55.83 34.23
CA THR A 13 -16.90 -56.55 34.86
C THR A 13 -15.99 -57.31 33.87
N ALA A 14 -16.32 -57.31 32.57
CA ALA A 14 -15.59 -58.07 31.56
C ALA A 14 -14.52 -57.27 30.80
N LEU A 15 -14.66 -55.93 30.73
CA LEU A 15 -13.73 -55.04 30.00
C LEU A 15 -12.54 -54.55 30.83
N LEU A 16 -12.56 -54.72 32.15
CA LEU A 16 -11.59 -54.13 33.08
C LEU A 16 -10.40 -55.06 33.43
N LEU A 17 -10.15 -56.10 32.62
CA LEU A 17 -9.24 -57.21 32.97
C LEU A 17 -8.28 -57.66 31.86
N PHE A 18 -8.15 -56.90 30.77
CA PHE A 18 -7.30 -57.26 29.61
C PHE A 18 -6.09 -56.34 29.38
N SER A 19 -5.84 -55.35 30.24
CA SER A 19 -4.76 -54.35 30.09
C SER A 19 -3.62 -54.45 31.11
N LEU A 20 -3.56 -55.53 31.91
CA LEU A 20 -2.46 -55.80 32.85
C LEU A 20 -1.53 -56.88 32.28
N PHE A 21 -0.20 -56.61 32.30
CA PHE A 21 0.94 -57.33 31.67
C PHE A 21 1.28 -56.81 30.25
N LEU A 22 2.43 -56.24 29.86
CA LEU A 22 3.86 -56.19 30.28
C LEU A 22 4.58 -55.21 29.28
N ASN A 23 5.77 -54.59 29.46
CA ASN A 23 6.62 -54.15 30.59
C ASN A 23 7.92 -53.46 30.06
N PHE A 24 8.45 -52.40 30.72
CA PHE A 24 9.86 -51.87 30.68
C PHE A 24 10.45 -51.28 29.36
N ALA A 25 11.35 -50.27 29.33
CA ALA A 25 11.99 -49.36 30.33
C ALA A 25 12.46 -48.03 29.65
N VAL A 26 12.29 -46.83 30.26
CA VAL A 26 13.31 -45.94 30.93
C VAL A 26 14.30 -45.28 29.94
N GLU A 27 14.51 -43.94 29.88
CA GLU A 27 14.89 -42.98 30.95
C GLU A 27 14.29 -41.54 30.79
N GLN A 28 14.45 -40.63 31.79
CA GLN A 28 13.83 -39.27 31.85
C GLN A 28 14.86 -38.11 31.76
N PRO A 29 14.43 -36.84 31.53
CA PRO A 29 14.04 -35.88 32.60
C PRO A 29 12.65 -35.24 32.32
N SER A 30 11.72 -35.05 33.27
CA SER A 30 11.65 -34.11 34.41
C SER A 30 11.40 -32.63 34.04
N ASP A 31 10.14 -32.26 33.82
CA ASP A 31 9.50 -31.22 34.65
C ASP A 31 7.96 -31.36 34.70
N ALA A 32 7.30 -30.57 35.56
CA ALA A 32 5.89 -30.75 35.91
C ALA A 32 4.91 -30.14 34.89
N PRO A 33 3.71 -30.71 34.68
CA PRO A 33 2.72 -30.13 33.77
C PRO A 33 2.13 -28.85 34.35
N VAL A 34 2.47 -27.73 33.71
CA VAL A 34 1.70 -26.49 33.79
C VAL A 34 0.30 -26.76 33.22
N PHE A 35 -0.73 -26.14 33.80
CA PHE A 35 -2.04 -26.10 33.16
C PHE A 35 -1.95 -25.18 31.95
N GLN A 36 -1.80 -25.75 30.75
CA GLN A 36 -1.96 -25.01 29.52
C GLN A 36 -3.45 -24.62 29.41
N GLU A 37 -3.72 -23.33 29.28
CA GLU A 37 -5.06 -22.84 28.93
C GLU A 37 -5.42 -23.32 27.51
N ASN A 38 -6.69 -23.18 27.12
CA ASN A 38 -7.13 -23.61 25.81
C ASN A 38 -6.37 -22.84 24.72
N GLU A 39 -5.52 -23.54 23.97
CA GLU A 39 -5.13 -23.07 22.64
C GLU A 39 -6.41 -22.88 21.83
N HIS A 40 -6.59 -21.66 21.32
CA HIS A 40 -7.55 -21.37 20.28
C HIS A 40 -7.15 -22.17 19.04
N VAL A 41 -7.88 -23.24 18.74
CA VAL A 41 -7.89 -23.79 17.39
C VAL A 41 -8.69 -22.80 16.55
N GLU A 42 -8.00 -21.82 15.98
CA GLU A 42 -8.56 -21.00 14.91
C GLU A 42 -9.00 -21.92 13.76
N ARG A 43 -10.20 -21.70 13.26
CA ARG A 43 -10.81 -22.55 12.23
C ARG A 43 -10.46 -22.04 10.83
N THR A 44 -9.19 -22.01 10.48
CA THR A 44 -8.72 -21.55 9.16
C THR A 44 -8.71 -22.65 8.08
N SER A 45 -8.96 -23.92 8.45
CA SER A 45 -8.74 -25.08 7.59
C SER A 45 -9.87 -25.38 6.56
N ALA A 46 -10.25 -24.41 5.73
CA ALA A 46 -11.05 -24.61 4.50
C ALA A 46 -11.06 -23.41 3.52
N ARG A 47 -10.02 -22.57 3.48
CA ARG A 47 -9.94 -21.43 2.54
C ARG A 47 -9.77 -21.88 1.10
N SER A 48 -10.29 -21.09 0.15
CA SER A 48 -10.19 -21.38 -1.28
C SER A 48 -8.81 -20.99 -1.84
N THR A 49 -8.32 -21.68 -2.87
CA THR A 49 -7.10 -21.27 -3.61
C THR A 49 -7.40 -20.26 -4.73
N SER A 50 -8.57 -19.63 -4.68
CA SER A 50 -9.03 -18.60 -5.63
C SER A 50 -10.21 -17.86 -5.03
N ALA A 51 -10.25 -16.54 -5.22
CA ALA A 51 -11.39 -15.73 -4.78
C ALA A 51 -12.72 -16.19 -5.37
N GLU A 52 -12.74 -16.70 -6.60
CA GLU A 52 -13.97 -17.08 -7.32
C GLU A 52 -14.26 -18.59 -7.15
N ILE A 53 -15.07 -18.96 -6.16
CA ILE A 53 -15.30 -20.38 -5.84
C ILE A 53 -16.20 -21.06 -6.87
N PHE A 54 -17.40 -20.49 -7.12
CA PHE A 54 -18.28 -20.98 -8.16
C PHE A 54 -19.25 -19.91 -8.68
N LEU A 55 -19.74 -20.13 -9.90
CA LEU A 55 -20.87 -19.42 -10.47
C LEU A 55 -21.87 -20.46 -11.00
N SER A 56 -23.08 -20.44 -10.48
CA SER A 56 -24.13 -21.40 -10.81
C SER A 56 -25.41 -20.69 -11.25
N SER A 57 -26.24 -21.36 -12.05
CA SER A 57 -27.52 -20.82 -12.49
C SER A 57 -28.62 -21.88 -12.56
N GLY A 58 -29.86 -21.39 -12.58
CA GLY A 58 -31.06 -22.17 -12.87
C GLY A 58 -32.23 -21.26 -13.26
N GLY A 59 -33.23 -21.83 -13.93
CA GLY A 59 -34.34 -21.03 -14.45
C GLY A 59 -35.08 -21.72 -15.60
N SER A 60 -35.54 -20.94 -16.59
CA SER A 60 -36.36 -21.46 -17.68
C SER A 60 -36.20 -20.69 -19.00
N THR A 61 -36.82 -21.24 -20.05
CA THR A 61 -36.83 -20.64 -21.39
C THR A 61 -37.91 -19.57 -21.57
N THR A 62 -38.56 -19.10 -20.51
CA THR A 62 -39.47 -17.95 -20.57
C THR A 62 -39.19 -16.95 -19.44
N HIS A 63 -39.79 -15.77 -19.54
CA HIS A 63 -39.57 -14.68 -18.59
C HIS A 63 -40.05 -15.06 -17.18
N ASP A 64 -39.10 -15.14 -16.24
CA ASP A 64 -39.33 -15.47 -14.84
C ASP A 64 -38.94 -14.27 -13.97
N GLU A 65 -39.89 -13.45 -13.50
CA GLU A 65 -39.55 -12.41 -12.51
C GLU A 65 -39.14 -13.08 -11.19
N PHE A 66 -37.83 -13.17 -10.98
CA PHE A 66 -37.21 -13.70 -9.78
C PHE A 66 -36.97 -12.57 -8.77
N SER A 67 -37.68 -12.61 -7.65
CA SER A 67 -37.23 -12.03 -6.38
C SER A 67 -36.72 -13.19 -5.53
N GLY A 68 -35.43 -13.17 -5.17
CA GLY A 68 -34.75 -14.30 -4.55
C GLY A 68 -34.30 -14.05 -3.12
N ALA A 69 -34.24 -15.11 -2.32
CA ALA A 69 -33.64 -15.13 -0.99
C ALA A 69 -32.67 -16.31 -0.89
N ILE A 70 -31.65 -16.18 -0.04
CA ILE A 70 -30.62 -17.19 0.17
C ILE A 70 -30.32 -17.35 1.65
N ALA A 71 -30.04 -18.58 2.08
CA ALA A 71 -29.55 -18.87 3.41
C ALA A 71 -28.43 -19.91 3.35
N ALA A 72 -27.39 -19.72 4.15
CA ALA A 72 -26.35 -20.72 4.31
C ALA A 72 -26.88 -21.97 5.06
N ALA A 73 -26.27 -23.11 4.76
CA ALA A 73 -26.57 -24.40 5.36
C ALA A 73 -25.27 -25.19 5.61
N ASP A 74 -25.30 -26.15 6.54
CA ASP A 74 -24.14 -26.95 6.97
C ASP A 74 -23.26 -27.55 5.85
N ASN A 75 -23.79 -27.71 4.63
CA ASN A 75 -23.10 -28.30 3.47
C ASN A 75 -23.31 -27.51 2.15
N GLY A 76 -23.70 -26.23 2.22
CA GLY A 76 -24.02 -25.44 1.03
C GLY A 76 -24.99 -24.30 1.30
N TYR A 77 -25.91 -24.08 0.36
CA TYR A 77 -26.86 -22.97 0.41
C TYR A 77 -28.27 -23.45 0.05
N ILE A 78 -29.26 -22.76 0.62
CA ILE A 78 -30.66 -22.85 0.22
C ILE A 78 -30.99 -21.56 -0.53
N VAL A 79 -31.45 -21.70 -1.77
CA VAL A 79 -31.90 -20.59 -2.61
C VAL A 79 -33.38 -20.74 -2.87
N ALA A 80 -34.15 -19.69 -2.67
CA ALA A 80 -35.58 -19.71 -2.90
C ALA A 80 -36.03 -18.44 -3.65
N GLY A 81 -37.19 -18.51 -4.30
CA GLY A 81 -37.73 -17.39 -5.04
C GLY A 81 -39.12 -17.64 -5.59
N ASP A 82 -39.73 -16.59 -6.12
CA ASP A 82 -41.03 -16.67 -6.80
C ASP A 82 -40.90 -17.10 -8.26
N VAL A 83 -41.97 -17.70 -8.78
CA VAL A 83 -42.10 -18.18 -10.15
C VAL A 83 -43.26 -17.48 -10.83
N ASN A 84 -42.95 -16.47 -11.66
CA ASN A 84 -43.92 -15.72 -12.47
C ASN A 84 -43.92 -16.22 -13.94
N SER A 85 -43.87 -17.55 -14.12
CA SER A 85 -43.53 -18.17 -15.40
C SER A 85 -44.71 -18.67 -16.23
N SER A 86 -44.52 -18.64 -17.56
CA SER A 86 -45.32 -19.41 -18.51
C SER A 86 -44.63 -20.71 -18.96
N ALA A 87 -43.43 -20.99 -18.44
CA ALA A 87 -42.60 -22.13 -18.81
C ALA A 87 -43.19 -23.47 -18.33
N PRO A 88 -42.88 -24.58 -19.01
CA PRO A 88 -43.34 -25.91 -18.61
C PRO A 88 -42.59 -26.48 -17.39
N ALA A 89 -41.41 -25.94 -17.04
CA ALA A 89 -40.60 -26.33 -15.88
C ALA A 89 -39.49 -25.30 -15.62
N LEU A 90 -39.11 -25.14 -14.35
CA LEU A 90 -37.80 -24.60 -13.93
C LEU A 90 -36.77 -25.73 -13.90
N THR A 91 -35.53 -25.44 -14.25
CA THR A 91 -34.42 -26.42 -14.25
C THR A 91 -33.20 -25.87 -13.51
N PHE A 92 -32.68 -26.66 -12.57
CA PHE A 92 -31.53 -26.39 -11.73
C PHE A 92 -30.58 -27.59 -11.83
N GLY A 93 -29.57 -27.49 -12.70
CA GLY A 93 -28.70 -28.60 -13.06
C GLY A 93 -29.50 -29.83 -13.58
N PRO A 94 -29.39 -31.02 -12.96
CA PRO A 94 -30.16 -32.20 -13.34
C PRO A 94 -31.58 -32.25 -12.73
N HIS A 95 -31.95 -31.30 -11.87
CA HIS A 95 -33.24 -31.26 -11.17
C HIS A 95 -34.22 -30.31 -11.87
N SER A 96 -35.52 -30.60 -11.80
CA SER A 96 -36.55 -29.74 -12.36
C SER A 96 -37.83 -29.72 -11.53
N TYR A 97 -38.43 -28.54 -11.45
CA TYR A 97 -39.72 -28.29 -10.81
C TYR A 97 -40.74 -27.81 -11.85
N VAL A 98 -42.00 -28.23 -11.69
CA VAL A 98 -43.11 -27.82 -12.58
C VAL A 98 -44.10 -27.05 -11.73
N PRO A 99 -44.24 -25.71 -11.93
CA PRO A 99 -45.26 -24.92 -11.27
C PRO A 99 -46.66 -25.48 -11.51
N THR A 100 -47.50 -25.44 -10.49
CA THR A 100 -48.80 -26.11 -10.48
C THR A 100 -50.00 -25.17 -10.36
N SER A 101 -49.77 -23.88 -10.13
CA SER A 101 -50.83 -22.87 -10.09
C SER A 101 -51.62 -22.81 -11.41
N PRO A 102 -52.97 -22.78 -11.37
CA PRO A 102 -53.79 -22.65 -12.56
C PRO A 102 -53.93 -21.19 -13.06
N TYR A 103 -53.29 -20.22 -12.39
CA TYR A 103 -53.28 -18.83 -12.80
C TYR A 103 -52.29 -18.63 -13.96
N SER A 104 -52.55 -17.67 -14.85
CA SER A 104 -51.91 -17.58 -16.19
C SER A 104 -50.40 -17.30 -16.22
N ASN A 105 -49.80 -17.18 -15.04
CA ASN A 105 -48.45 -16.74 -14.76
C ASN A 105 -47.75 -17.67 -13.74
N GLY A 106 -48.35 -18.80 -13.37
CA GLY A 106 -47.66 -19.86 -12.61
C GLY A 106 -47.22 -19.50 -11.18
N ASN A 107 -47.87 -18.51 -10.55
CA ASN A 107 -47.58 -17.97 -9.20
C ASN A 107 -47.44 -19.04 -8.11
N ASP A 108 -46.24 -19.60 -8.03
CA ASP A 108 -45.72 -20.59 -7.11
C ASP A 108 -44.39 -20.03 -6.57
N PHE A 109 -43.94 -20.44 -5.38
CA PHE A 109 -42.52 -20.31 -5.01
C PHE A 109 -41.75 -21.62 -5.33
N PHE A 110 -40.43 -21.52 -5.41
CA PHE A 110 -39.51 -22.66 -5.36
C PHE A 110 -38.51 -22.51 -4.22
N VAL A 111 -37.98 -23.65 -3.77
CA VAL A 111 -36.81 -23.79 -2.89
C VAL A 111 -35.88 -24.80 -3.55
N ALA A 112 -34.64 -24.38 -3.80
CA ALA A 112 -33.56 -25.19 -4.32
C ALA A 112 -32.43 -25.29 -3.29
N SER A 113 -31.65 -26.36 -3.35
CA SER A 113 -30.43 -26.52 -2.56
C SER A 113 -29.23 -26.67 -3.48
N LEU A 114 -28.14 -26.01 -3.11
CA LEU A 114 -26.84 -26.02 -3.76
C LEU A 114 -25.80 -26.53 -2.74
N ASP A 115 -24.79 -27.28 -3.18
CA ASP A 115 -23.61 -27.60 -2.36
C ASP A 115 -22.55 -26.48 -2.40
N ASN A 116 -21.52 -26.59 -1.56
CA ASN A 116 -20.39 -25.65 -1.50
C ASN A 116 -19.53 -25.57 -2.79
N ASN A 117 -19.84 -26.34 -3.83
CA ASN A 117 -19.13 -26.38 -5.11
C ASN A 117 -20.03 -26.00 -6.31
N GLY A 118 -21.24 -25.49 -6.08
CA GLY A 118 -22.19 -25.14 -7.15
C GLY A 118 -23.00 -26.33 -7.70
N GLY A 119 -22.98 -27.47 -7.03
CA GLY A 119 -23.80 -28.64 -7.38
C GLY A 119 -25.24 -28.50 -6.87
N TRP A 120 -26.22 -28.45 -7.77
CA TRP A 120 -27.64 -28.46 -7.41
C TRP A 120 -28.08 -29.83 -6.85
N ASN A 121 -28.60 -29.85 -5.63
CA ASN A 121 -29.04 -31.05 -4.90
C ASN A 121 -30.53 -31.39 -5.08
N TYR A 122 -31.40 -30.37 -5.11
CA TYR A 122 -32.82 -30.50 -5.39
C TYR A 122 -33.43 -29.15 -5.79
N VAL A 123 -34.64 -29.19 -6.36
CA VAL A 123 -35.58 -28.06 -6.41
C VAL A 123 -37.00 -28.57 -6.14
N VAL A 124 -37.77 -27.85 -5.33
CA VAL A 124 -39.14 -28.19 -4.91
C VAL A 124 -40.00 -26.94 -4.72
N GLY A 125 -41.32 -27.07 -4.87
CA GLY A 125 -42.30 -26.05 -4.50
C GLY A 125 -43.53 -26.68 -3.82
N ALA A 126 -44.55 -25.89 -3.52
CA ALA A 126 -45.83 -26.39 -3.01
C ALA A 126 -46.78 -26.82 -4.16
N ASP A 127 -47.72 -27.74 -3.88
CA ASP A 127 -48.72 -28.18 -4.87
C ASP A 127 -49.96 -27.28 -4.82
N HIS A 128 -50.23 -26.59 -5.94
CA HIS A 128 -51.32 -25.64 -6.14
C HIS A 128 -52.45 -26.20 -7.00
N THR A 129 -52.46 -27.51 -7.33
CA THR A 129 -53.46 -28.12 -8.23
C THR A 129 -54.91 -28.01 -7.74
N GLN A 130 -55.12 -27.73 -6.45
CA GLN A 130 -56.44 -27.43 -5.86
C GLN A 130 -56.95 -26.00 -6.16
N GLY A 131 -56.10 -25.12 -6.70
CA GLY A 131 -56.45 -23.77 -7.15
C GLY A 131 -55.91 -22.62 -6.30
N GLY A 132 -54.80 -22.82 -5.59
CA GLY A 132 -54.12 -21.77 -4.83
C GLY A 132 -53.05 -21.02 -5.63
N VAL A 133 -52.41 -20.06 -4.95
CA VAL A 133 -51.15 -19.40 -5.30
C VAL A 133 -50.32 -19.17 -4.04
N THR A 134 -49.01 -19.08 -4.20
CA THR A 134 -48.08 -18.68 -3.14
C THR A 134 -47.13 -17.60 -3.65
N PHE A 135 -46.62 -16.82 -2.70
CA PHE A 135 -45.53 -15.90 -2.86
C PHE A 135 -44.60 -16.11 -1.67
N MET A 136 -43.30 -16.21 -1.94
CA MET A 136 -42.27 -16.24 -0.92
C MET A 136 -42.16 -14.86 -0.26
N SER A 137 -41.57 -14.81 0.93
CA SER A 137 -41.03 -13.57 1.46
C SER A 137 -39.57 -13.76 1.88
N ASP A 138 -39.26 -14.87 2.55
CA ASP A 138 -37.91 -15.12 3.04
C ASP A 138 -37.64 -16.63 3.30
N VAL A 139 -36.36 -17.01 3.37
CA VAL A 139 -35.88 -18.38 3.57
C VAL A 139 -34.72 -18.42 4.58
N THR A 140 -34.73 -19.42 5.46
CA THR A 140 -33.61 -19.72 6.36
C THR A 140 -33.31 -21.22 6.36
N SER A 141 -32.22 -21.65 7.01
CA SER A 141 -31.84 -23.06 7.09
C SER A 141 -31.41 -23.47 8.49
N HIS A 142 -31.65 -24.73 8.85
CA HIS A 142 -31.14 -25.31 10.09
C HIS A 142 -30.90 -26.81 9.97
N ALA A 143 -29.69 -27.26 10.32
CA ALA A 143 -29.27 -28.66 10.21
C ALA A 143 -29.52 -29.27 8.82
N GLY A 144 -29.27 -28.48 7.76
CA GLY A 144 -29.52 -28.83 6.36
C GLY A 144 -30.98 -28.85 5.90
N ASN A 145 -31.94 -28.48 6.76
CA ASN A 145 -33.36 -28.39 6.39
C ASN A 145 -33.69 -26.95 5.97
N ALA A 146 -34.42 -26.79 4.88
CA ALA A 146 -34.90 -25.48 4.44
C ALA A 146 -36.17 -25.08 5.18
N LEU A 147 -36.24 -23.84 5.66
CA LEU A 147 -37.44 -23.23 6.23
C LEU A 147 -37.81 -22.02 5.38
N VAL A 148 -39.06 -21.95 4.93
CA VAL A 148 -39.55 -20.88 4.06
C VAL A 148 -40.78 -20.23 4.68
N THR A 149 -40.86 -18.91 4.56
CA THR A 149 -42.05 -18.13 4.91
C THR A 149 -42.55 -17.33 3.71
N GLY A 150 -43.82 -16.97 3.74
CA GLY A 150 -44.47 -16.22 2.68
C GLY A 150 -45.97 -16.13 2.90
N TYR A 151 -46.71 -15.80 1.85
CA TYR A 151 -48.17 -15.68 1.89
C TYR A 151 -48.84 -16.41 0.73
N MET A 152 -50.08 -16.85 0.97
CA MET A 152 -50.82 -17.71 0.03
C MET A 152 -52.27 -17.26 -0.11
N TYR A 153 -52.87 -17.57 -1.25
CA TYR A 153 -54.32 -17.45 -1.45
C TYR A 153 -54.90 -18.76 -1.98
N GLY A 154 -56.00 -19.21 -1.40
CA GLY A 154 -56.66 -20.45 -1.78
C GLY A 154 -56.05 -21.70 -1.11
N PRO A 155 -56.32 -22.91 -1.64
CA PRO A 155 -55.79 -24.17 -1.12
C PRO A 155 -54.38 -24.48 -1.68
N VAL A 156 -53.45 -24.82 -0.79
CA VAL A 156 -52.04 -25.13 -1.10
C VAL A 156 -51.61 -26.37 -0.33
N ASP A 157 -51.00 -27.34 -1.02
CA ASP A 157 -50.60 -28.64 -0.47
C ASP A 157 -49.07 -28.73 -0.27
N PHE A 158 -48.64 -28.74 0.99
CA PHE A 158 -47.26 -28.99 1.42
C PHE A 158 -47.09 -30.47 1.75
N GLY A 159 -46.90 -31.29 0.72
CA GLY A 159 -46.76 -32.75 0.82
C GLY A 159 -48.02 -33.46 1.30
N THR A 160 -48.16 -33.64 2.62
CA THR A 160 -49.38 -34.20 3.24
C THR A 160 -50.20 -33.17 4.03
N THR A 161 -49.76 -31.92 4.08
CA THR A 161 -50.40 -30.83 4.83
C THR A 161 -51.05 -29.85 3.88
N THR A 162 -52.38 -29.84 3.80
CA THR A 162 -53.15 -28.81 3.09
C THR A 162 -53.32 -27.58 3.97
N LEU A 163 -52.88 -26.42 3.49
CA LEU A 163 -53.25 -25.11 4.03
C LEU A 163 -54.32 -24.47 3.13
N THR A 164 -55.18 -23.62 3.70
CA THR A 164 -56.25 -22.93 2.97
C THR A 164 -56.49 -21.55 3.53
N SER A 165 -56.52 -20.51 2.70
CA SER A 165 -56.97 -19.17 3.11
C SER A 165 -58.49 -19.00 2.97
N ALA A 166 -59.08 -18.11 3.78
CA ALA A 166 -60.55 -17.98 3.86
C ALA A 166 -61.16 -17.07 2.77
N VAL A 167 -60.58 -15.89 2.55
CA VAL A 167 -60.97 -14.91 1.50
C VAL A 167 -59.83 -14.02 0.98
N GLN A 168 -58.65 -14.04 1.60
CA GLN A 168 -57.55 -13.10 1.35
C GLN A 168 -56.20 -13.82 1.42
N PHE A 169 -55.09 -13.07 1.35
CA PHE A 169 -53.74 -13.58 1.59
C PHE A 169 -53.55 -13.88 3.08
N ASP A 170 -53.24 -15.15 3.36
CA ASP A 170 -52.85 -15.64 4.69
C ASP A 170 -51.39 -16.08 4.65
N GLY A 171 -50.63 -15.74 5.68
CA GLY A 171 -49.24 -16.11 5.85
C GLY A 171 -49.06 -17.61 6.05
N PHE A 172 -47.91 -18.14 5.63
CA PHE A 172 -47.49 -19.52 5.90
C PHE A 172 -46.03 -19.60 6.35
N VAL A 173 -45.73 -20.70 7.05
CA VAL A 173 -44.38 -21.14 7.40
C VAL A 173 -44.30 -22.63 7.13
N ALA A 174 -43.28 -23.08 6.42
CA ALA A 174 -43.09 -24.49 6.09
C ALA A 174 -41.63 -24.91 6.18
N GLN A 175 -41.40 -26.19 6.49
CA GLN A 175 -40.07 -26.80 6.51
C GLN A 175 -40.00 -27.98 5.54
N ALA A 176 -38.95 -28.02 4.74
CA ALA A 176 -38.55 -29.16 3.91
C ALA A 176 -37.26 -29.80 4.45
N ASP A 177 -37.15 -31.12 4.37
CA ASP A 177 -35.91 -31.82 4.73
C ASP A 177 -34.78 -31.57 3.71
N ALA A 178 -33.56 -31.97 4.04
CA ALA A 178 -32.38 -31.88 3.18
C ALA A 178 -32.48 -32.62 1.82
N ALA A 179 -33.58 -33.33 1.55
CA ALA A 179 -33.89 -33.96 0.26
C ALA A 179 -35.12 -33.33 -0.43
N GLY A 180 -35.58 -32.17 0.04
CA GLY A 180 -36.68 -31.39 -0.51
C GLY A 180 -38.08 -31.91 -0.13
N ASN A 181 -38.23 -32.78 0.87
CA ASN A 181 -39.55 -33.30 1.26
C ASN A 181 -40.19 -32.42 2.34
N TRP A 182 -41.40 -31.92 2.07
CA TRP A 182 -42.18 -31.14 3.05
C TRP A 182 -42.47 -31.94 4.33
N MET A 183 -41.91 -31.48 5.46
CA MET A 183 -42.04 -32.09 6.78
C MET A 183 -43.31 -31.61 7.51
N TRP A 184 -43.50 -30.30 7.55
CA TRP A 184 -44.68 -29.65 8.14
C TRP A 184 -44.90 -28.28 7.50
N ALA A 185 -46.15 -27.81 7.56
CA ALA A 185 -46.52 -26.44 7.25
C ALA A 185 -47.53 -25.90 8.28
N LYS A 186 -47.62 -24.58 8.39
CA LYS A 186 -48.51 -23.82 9.27
C LYS A 186 -48.99 -22.57 8.52
N GLY A 187 -50.22 -22.15 8.79
CA GLY A 187 -50.78 -20.90 8.26
C GLY A 187 -51.26 -19.98 9.37
N PHE A 188 -51.12 -18.68 9.17
CA PHE A 188 -51.61 -17.62 10.06
C PHE A 188 -52.99 -17.16 9.58
N GLN A 189 -54.03 -17.84 10.02
CA GLN A 189 -55.36 -17.73 9.40
C GLN A 189 -56.09 -16.43 9.79
N THR A 190 -56.38 -15.59 8.80
CA THR A 190 -57.13 -14.35 8.97
C THR A 190 -58.62 -14.59 8.74
N LEU A 191 -59.46 -14.15 9.67
CA LEU A 191 -60.91 -14.32 9.55
C LEU A 191 -61.47 -13.40 8.45
N PRO A 192 -62.49 -13.87 7.69
CA PRO A 192 -63.04 -13.18 6.52
C PRO A 192 -63.96 -12.01 6.89
N ASN A 193 -63.45 -11.02 7.62
CA ASN A 193 -64.19 -9.88 8.15
C ASN A 193 -64.15 -8.66 7.22
N SER A 194 -63.00 -8.38 6.59
CA SER A 194 -62.83 -7.42 5.49
C SER A 194 -62.27 -8.09 4.24
N SER A 195 -62.15 -7.31 3.15
CA SER A 195 -61.34 -7.63 1.95
C SER A 195 -60.02 -6.86 1.92
N THR A 196 -59.54 -6.44 3.11
CA THR A 196 -58.28 -5.74 3.37
C THR A 196 -57.52 -6.37 4.55
N ASP A 197 -58.04 -7.46 5.10
CA ASP A 197 -57.51 -8.13 6.29
C ASP A 197 -56.59 -9.26 5.82
N SER A 198 -55.30 -9.19 6.15
CA SER A 198 -54.29 -10.15 5.72
C SER A 198 -53.25 -10.40 6.81
N SER A 199 -52.55 -11.52 6.72
CA SER A 199 -51.32 -11.78 7.47
C SER A 199 -50.19 -12.05 6.47
N ILE A 200 -49.09 -11.30 6.58
CA ILE A 200 -47.93 -11.45 5.70
C ILE A 200 -46.67 -11.49 6.58
N PRO A 201 -46.08 -12.68 6.81
CA PRO A 201 -44.71 -12.77 7.31
C PRO A 201 -43.76 -12.21 6.25
N GLN A 202 -42.70 -11.55 6.69
CA GLN A 202 -41.72 -10.90 5.82
C GLN A 202 -40.29 -11.40 6.06
N ALA A 203 -39.96 -11.78 7.30
CA ALA A 203 -38.64 -12.29 7.67
C ALA A 203 -38.75 -13.56 8.55
N ILE A 204 -37.79 -14.49 8.40
CA ILE A 204 -37.71 -15.77 9.12
C ILE A 204 -36.28 -16.05 9.61
N GLY A 205 -36.13 -16.20 10.92
CA GLY A 205 -34.87 -16.58 11.57
C GLY A 205 -35.00 -17.89 12.36
N VAL A 206 -33.87 -18.42 12.81
CA VAL A 206 -33.82 -19.65 13.61
C VAL A 206 -32.86 -19.48 14.79
N ASP A 207 -33.22 -20.00 15.96
CA ASP A 207 -32.32 -19.98 17.12
C ASP A 207 -31.41 -21.23 17.19
N GLN A 208 -30.43 -21.21 18.10
CA GLN A 208 -29.51 -22.34 18.32
C GLN A 208 -30.18 -23.65 18.76
N LEU A 209 -31.47 -23.65 19.13
CA LEU A 209 -32.25 -24.85 19.46
C LEU A 209 -33.03 -25.38 18.24
N GLY A 210 -32.97 -24.68 17.11
CA GLY A 210 -33.74 -24.94 15.91
C GLY A 210 -35.16 -24.39 15.94
N ASP A 211 -35.52 -23.57 16.94
CA ASP A 211 -36.84 -22.93 16.97
C ASP A 211 -36.93 -21.81 15.94
N VAL A 212 -38.06 -21.76 15.24
CA VAL A 212 -38.30 -20.81 14.15
C VAL A 212 -38.89 -19.51 14.72
N ILE A 213 -38.35 -18.38 14.33
CA ILE A 213 -38.89 -17.05 14.63
C ILE A 213 -39.35 -16.45 13.31
N VAL A 214 -40.57 -15.91 13.29
CA VAL A 214 -41.15 -15.26 12.11
C VAL A 214 -41.76 -13.93 12.50
N ALA A 215 -41.47 -12.90 11.72
CA ALA A 215 -42.07 -11.58 11.87
C ALA A 215 -42.65 -11.06 10.55
N GLY A 216 -43.57 -10.11 10.67
CA GLY A 216 -44.25 -9.46 9.55
C GLY A 216 -45.44 -8.66 10.04
N TYR A 217 -46.35 -8.28 9.17
CA TYR A 217 -47.55 -7.53 9.55
C TYR A 217 -48.84 -8.34 9.42
N PHE A 218 -49.86 -7.93 10.17
CA PHE A 218 -51.22 -8.46 10.04
C PHE A 218 -52.29 -7.38 10.26
N SER A 219 -53.46 -7.59 9.67
CA SER A 219 -54.66 -6.77 9.83
C SER A 219 -55.90 -7.64 9.97
N GLY A 220 -56.88 -7.21 10.78
CA GLY A 220 -58.07 -8.00 11.09
C GLY A 220 -57.85 -8.99 12.24
N GLU A 221 -58.68 -10.03 12.31
CA GLU A 221 -58.61 -11.08 13.34
C GLU A 221 -57.84 -12.30 12.81
N THR A 222 -56.59 -12.46 13.25
CA THR A 222 -55.66 -13.49 12.79
C THR A 222 -55.34 -14.49 13.90
N ASP A 223 -55.38 -15.79 13.58
CA ASP A 223 -54.94 -16.87 14.46
C ASP A 223 -53.53 -17.36 14.07
N PHE A 224 -52.58 -17.26 15.01
CA PHE A 224 -51.19 -17.66 14.83
C PHE A 224 -50.89 -19.10 15.29
N GLY A 225 -51.93 -19.90 15.56
CA GLY A 225 -51.79 -21.30 15.97
C GLY A 225 -52.42 -21.63 17.33
N GLY A 226 -53.60 -21.09 17.60
CA GLY A 226 -54.32 -21.19 18.87
C GLY A 226 -54.25 -19.94 19.74
N THR A 227 -53.59 -18.87 19.26
CA THR A 227 -53.57 -17.54 19.88
C THR A 227 -53.92 -16.52 18.81
N SER A 228 -54.96 -15.72 19.06
CA SER A 228 -55.50 -14.79 18.06
C SER A 228 -55.49 -13.35 18.57
N PHE A 229 -55.16 -12.43 17.66
CA PHE A 229 -55.26 -10.98 17.88
C PHE A 229 -56.22 -10.37 16.86
N ASN A 230 -56.86 -9.25 17.19
CA ASN A 230 -57.77 -8.53 16.30
C ASN A 230 -57.39 -7.04 16.30
N VAL A 231 -56.90 -6.55 15.17
CA VAL A 231 -56.37 -5.20 14.99
C VAL A 231 -57.06 -4.51 13.81
N SER A 232 -57.34 -3.21 13.93
CA SER A 232 -58.11 -2.46 12.91
C SER A 232 -57.24 -1.79 11.83
N ASN A 233 -55.94 -1.69 12.07
CA ASN A 233 -54.90 -1.24 11.13
C ASN A 233 -53.84 -2.36 11.06
N ALA A 234 -52.90 -2.27 10.12
CA ALA A 234 -51.74 -3.15 10.14
C ALA A 234 -50.92 -2.94 11.43
N GLU A 235 -50.63 -4.03 12.14
CA GLU A 235 -49.66 -4.10 13.24
C GLU A 235 -48.64 -5.19 12.92
N ILE A 236 -47.44 -5.09 13.50
CA ILE A 236 -46.40 -6.11 13.40
C ILE A 236 -46.66 -7.23 14.40
N PHE A 237 -46.49 -8.47 13.95
CA PHE A 237 -46.43 -9.65 14.81
C PHE A 237 -45.01 -10.22 14.82
N ILE A 238 -44.63 -10.82 15.94
CA ILE A 238 -43.40 -11.60 16.11
C ILE A 238 -43.80 -12.90 16.80
N ALA A 239 -43.60 -14.04 16.14
CA ALA A 239 -44.02 -15.35 16.60
C ALA A 239 -42.83 -16.31 16.68
N LYS A 240 -42.80 -17.14 17.72
CA LYS A 240 -41.85 -18.25 17.87
C LYS A 240 -42.57 -19.59 17.79
N LEU A 241 -42.07 -20.47 16.93
CA LEU A 241 -42.60 -21.79 16.63
C LEU A 241 -41.59 -22.89 17.02
N ASP A 242 -42.10 -24.06 17.38
CA ASP A 242 -41.29 -25.25 17.66
C ASP A 242 -40.67 -25.82 16.38
N GLY A 243 -39.34 -25.85 16.28
CA GLY A 243 -38.62 -26.27 15.07
C GLY A 243 -39.03 -27.63 14.50
N ALA A 244 -39.38 -28.58 15.36
CA ALA A 244 -39.65 -29.96 14.96
C ALA A 244 -41.07 -30.20 14.39
N ASN A 245 -42.00 -29.25 14.51
CA ASN A 245 -43.39 -29.45 14.09
C ASN A 245 -44.20 -28.16 13.80
N GLY A 246 -43.61 -26.98 13.97
CA GLY A 246 -44.22 -25.67 13.76
C GLY A 246 -45.28 -25.29 14.81
N ALA A 247 -45.35 -25.93 15.98
CA ALA A 247 -46.33 -25.53 17.00
C ALA A 247 -45.96 -24.17 17.61
N LEU A 248 -46.94 -23.26 17.71
CA LEU A 248 -46.76 -21.95 18.34
C LEU A 248 -46.30 -22.09 19.81
N LYS A 249 -45.16 -21.47 20.14
CA LYS A 249 -44.65 -21.32 21.51
C LYS A 249 -45.15 -20.03 22.14
N TRP A 250 -45.00 -18.91 21.44
CA TRP A 250 -45.55 -17.60 21.80
C TRP A 250 -45.66 -16.70 20.57
N VAL A 251 -46.51 -15.67 20.66
CA VAL A 251 -46.62 -14.57 19.69
C VAL A 251 -46.86 -13.28 20.45
N VAL A 252 -46.24 -12.20 20.00
CA VAL A 252 -46.45 -10.83 20.50
C VAL A 252 -46.72 -9.89 19.32
N THR A 253 -47.37 -8.76 19.59
CA THR A 253 -47.67 -7.73 18.58
C THR A 253 -47.26 -6.35 19.08
N GLY A 254 -47.08 -5.43 18.15
CA GLY A 254 -46.82 -4.01 18.38
C GLY A 254 -46.79 -3.26 17.06
N GLY A 255 -46.75 -1.92 17.12
CA GLY A 255 -46.85 -1.12 15.91
C GLY A 255 -47.49 0.25 16.12
N GLY A 256 -47.96 0.83 15.02
CA GLY A 256 -48.50 2.19 14.94
C GLY A 256 -49.75 2.32 14.05
N PRO A 257 -50.29 3.54 13.91
CA PRO A 257 -51.42 3.81 13.02
C PRO A 257 -50.95 4.14 11.59
N GLY A 258 -50.88 3.14 10.70
CA GLY A 258 -50.52 3.35 9.29
C GLY A 258 -49.97 2.08 8.65
N PRO A 259 -49.36 2.14 7.46
CA PRO A 259 -48.51 1.06 6.97
C PRO A 259 -47.27 0.93 7.87
N GLN A 260 -46.92 -0.31 8.20
CA GLN A 260 -45.60 -0.69 8.73
C GLN A 260 -45.19 -1.98 8.02
N GLU A 261 -43.90 -2.15 7.82
CA GLU A 261 -43.32 -3.34 7.18
C GLU A 261 -42.12 -3.77 8.03
N VAL A 262 -41.96 -5.08 8.22
CA VAL A 262 -40.72 -5.68 8.74
C VAL A 262 -39.77 -5.80 7.57
N THR A 263 -38.52 -5.38 7.76
CA THR A 263 -37.48 -5.47 6.72
C THR A 263 -36.58 -6.68 6.93
N ASP A 264 -36.16 -6.97 8.17
CA ASP A 264 -35.30 -8.10 8.50
C ASP A 264 -35.50 -8.61 9.96
N LEU A 265 -35.04 -9.83 10.27
CA LEU A 265 -35.07 -10.47 11.59
C LEU A 265 -33.81 -11.30 11.88
N GLU A 266 -33.12 -10.92 12.96
CA GLU A 266 -31.88 -11.57 13.40
C GLU A 266 -31.94 -12.16 14.83
N VAL A 267 -31.12 -13.18 15.11
CA VAL A 267 -31.15 -13.94 16.38
C VAL A 267 -29.75 -14.18 16.95
N ASP A 268 -29.40 -13.50 18.05
CA ASP A 268 -28.08 -13.64 18.67
C ASP A 268 -27.85 -15.00 19.35
N ALA A 269 -26.58 -15.32 19.64
CA ALA A 269 -26.17 -16.55 20.29
C ALA A 269 -26.77 -16.77 21.71
N ALA A 270 -27.28 -15.72 22.36
CA ALA A 270 -28.02 -15.82 23.62
C ALA A 270 -29.54 -16.02 23.42
N GLY A 271 -29.99 -16.08 22.16
CA GLY A 271 -31.38 -16.23 21.74
C GLY A 271 -32.21 -14.96 21.88
N ASN A 272 -31.60 -13.78 21.97
CA ASN A 272 -32.35 -12.53 21.80
C ASN A 272 -32.66 -12.33 20.32
N ILE A 273 -33.83 -11.76 20.05
CA ILE A 273 -34.38 -11.59 18.71
C ILE A 273 -34.39 -10.09 18.42
N TYR A 274 -33.91 -9.71 17.25
CA TYR A 274 -33.91 -8.35 16.74
C TYR A 274 -34.82 -8.35 15.52
N VAL A 275 -35.73 -7.38 15.43
CA VAL A 275 -36.61 -7.23 14.27
C VAL A 275 -36.52 -5.78 13.83
N SER A 276 -36.16 -5.57 12.57
CA SER A 276 -36.15 -4.26 11.94
C SER A 276 -37.47 -4.00 11.21
N GLY A 277 -37.73 -2.74 10.91
CA GLY A 277 -38.86 -2.36 10.08
C GLY A 277 -38.94 -0.88 9.80
N ILE A 278 -39.76 -0.53 8.82
CA ILE A 278 -40.03 0.85 8.41
C ILE A 278 -41.42 1.29 8.86
N THR A 279 -41.57 2.59 9.15
CA THR A 279 -42.84 3.18 9.58
C THR A 279 -42.97 4.64 9.16
N GLN A 280 -44.21 5.04 8.87
CA GLN A 280 -44.62 6.42 8.59
C GLN A 280 -45.38 7.04 9.78
N SER A 281 -45.36 6.38 10.93
CA SER A 281 -46.07 6.82 12.14
C SER A 281 -45.44 6.28 13.43
N ASN A 282 -45.74 6.91 14.58
CA ASN A 282 -45.26 6.48 15.88
C ASN A 282 -45.61 5.01 16.18
N VAL A 283 -44.62 4.20 16.55
CA VAL A 283 -44.77 2.77 16.89
C VAL A 283 -44.66 2.54 18.40
N LEU A 284 -45.38 1.51 18.88
CA LEU A 284 -45.44 1.10 20.28
C LEU A 284 -45.27 -0.43 20.39
N PHE A 285 -44.21 -0.86 21.07
CA PHE A 285 -43.91 -2.26 21.38
C PHE A 285 -43.89 -2.47 22.90
N GLY A 286 -44.96 -3.08 23.42
CA GLY A 286 -45.18 -3.23 24.86
C GLY A 286 -45.31 -1.88 25.59
N THR A 287 -44.25 -1.43 26.26
CA THR A 287 -44.17 -0.10 26.91
C THR A 287 -43.16 0.83 26.24
N ARG A 288 -42.52 0.41 25.14
CA ARG A 288 -41.48 1.16 24.43
C ARG A 288 -42.10 1.83 23.22
N ASN A 289 -41.90 3.13 23.07
CA ASN A 289 -42.44 3.91 21.96
C ASN A 289 -41.29 4.58 21.21
N TYR A 290 -41.48 4.73 19.90
CA TYR A 290 -40.67 5.57 19.04
C TYR A 290 -41.61 6.54 18.31
N ALA A 291 -41.22 7.82 18.27
CA ALA A 291 -41.98 8.87 17.59
C ALA A 291 -41.23 9.24 16.31
N THR A 292 -41.93 9.19 15.17
CA THR A 292 -41.31 9.39 13.87
C THR A 292 -40.96 10.86 13.62
N VAL A 293 -39.79 11.11 13.05
CA VAL A 293 -39.23 12.43 12.73
C VAL A 293 -39.15 12.68 11.22
N GLY A 294 -38.98 11.64 10.41
CA GLY A 294 -38.91 11.70 8.94
C GLY A 294 -40.25 11.52 8.23
N THR A 295 -40.17 11.37 6.91
CA THR A 295 -41.31 10.96 6.07
C THR A 295 -41.52 9.44 6.09
N THR A 296 -40.42 8.70 6.23
CA THR A 296 -40.36 7.28 6.58
C THR A 296 -39.15 7.11 7.51
N ASP A 297 -39.34 6.54 8.69
CA ASP A 297 -38.25 6.17 9.59
C ASP A 297 -38.13 4.66 9.69
N SER A 298 -36.94 4.20 10.06
CA SER A 298 -36.69 2.81 10.41
C SER A 298 -36.58 2.61 11.92
N PHE A 299 -36.80 1.39 12.40
CA PHE A 299 -36.58 1.02 13.80
C PHE A 299 -36.06 -0.41 13.91
N VAL A 300 -35.44 -0.72 15.05
CA VAL A 300 -35.08 -2.07 15.48
C VAL A 300 -35.65 -2.31 16.88
N VAL A 301 -36.39 -3.40 17.05
CA VAL A 301 -36.91 -3.84 18.34
C VAL A 301 -36.19 -5.11 18.80
N LYS A 302 -35.58 -5.08 20.00
CA LYS A 302 -34.96 -6.27 20.62
C LYS A 302 -35.96 -6.94 21.55
N LEU A 303 -36.01 -8.26 21.53
CA LEU A 303 -36.79 -9.12 22.42
C LEU A 303 -35.89 -10.18 23.06
N SER A 304 -36.24 -10.66 24.25
CA SER A 304 -35.67 -11.90 24.78
C SER A 304 -36.19 -13.13 24.02
N SER A 305 -35.51 -14.26 24.14
CA SER A 305 -35.95 -15.60 23.70
C SER A 305 -37.36 -16.02 24.15
N ASN A 306 -37.93 -15.34 25.15
CA ASN A 306 -39.27 -15.56 25.70
C ASN A 306 -40.30 -14.50 25.24
N GLY A 307 -39.99 -13.68 24.22
CA GLY A 307 -40.91 -12.69 23.65
C GLY A 307 -41.09 -11.41 24.47
N VAL A 308 -40.13 -11.05 25.35
CA VAL A 308 -40.22 -9.82 26.17
C VAL A 308 -39.40 -8.69 25.54
N PHE A 309 -40.06 -7.57 25.19
CA PHE A 309 -39.43 -6.38 24.59
C PHE A 309 -38.34 -5.73 25.47
N GLN A 310 -37.08 -5.79 25.02
CA GLN A 310 -35.88 -5.33 25.72
C GLN A 310 -35.39 -3.93 25.31
N THR A 311 -35.42 -3.57 24.03
CA THR A 311 -35.10 -2.22 23.53
C THR A 311 -35.96 -1.89 22.31
N LEU A 312 -36.05 -0.62 21.96
CA LEU A 312 -36.61 -0.11 20.72
C LEU A 312 -35.74 1.09 20.33
N THR A 313 -35.07 0.96 19.19
CA THR A 313 -34.14 1.93 18.63
C THR A 313 -34.73 2.44 17.32
N GLY A 314 -34.66 3.73 17.04
CA GLY A 314 -35.16 4.31 15.79
C GLY A 314 -34.06 5.05 15.03
N TYR A 315 -34.22 5.10 13.71
CA TYR A 315 -33.33 5.73 12.74
C TYR A 315 -34.21 6.58 11.83
N GLY A 316 -34.05 7.90 11.90
CA GLY A 316 -34.94 8.84 11.23
C GLY A 316 -34.27 10.19 11.08
N ILE A 317 -34.59 10.88 10.00
CA ILE A 317 -33.99 12.17 9.62
C ILE A 317 -35.13 13.13 9.33
N VAL A 318 -35.07 14.34 9.88
CA VAL A 318 -36.21 15.27 9.88
C VAL A 318 -36.66 15.61 8.45
N ASN A 319 -37.92 15.28 8.12
CA ASN A 319 -38.54 15.37 6.79
C ASN A 319 -37.92 14.50 5.67
N GLN A 320 -36.96 13.62 5.95
CA GLN A 320 -36.34 12.71 4.95
C GLN A 320 -36.76 11.26 5.18
N ALA A 321 -36.35 10.37 4.27
CA ALA A 321 -36.59 8.93 4.39
C ALA A 321 -35.32 8.20 4.87
N VAL A 322 -35.50 7.24 5.77
CA VAL A 322 -34.49 6.26 6.18
C VAL A 322 -35.09 4.86 6.06
N SER A 323 -34.45 4.00 5.29
CA SER A 323 -34.88 2.63 5.00
C SER A 323 -33.76 1.65 5.34
N LEU A 324 -33.73 1.18 6.59
CA LEU A 324 -32.96 0.02 7.04
C LEU A 324 -33.55 -1.22 6.37
N THR A 325 -32.79 -1.82 5.45
CA THR A 325 -33.22 -3.00 4.70
C THR A 325 -32.68 -4.30 5.31
N ASP A 326 -31.58 -4.25 6.05
CA ASP A 326 -30.88 -5.45 6.52
C ASP A 326 -30.17 -5.28 7.88
N MET A 327 -29.94 -6.39 8.58
CA MET A 327 -29.15 -6.45 9.81
C MET A 327 -28.24 -7.68 9.83
N ALA A 328 -27.16 -7.62 10.59
CA ALA A 328 -26.30 -8.77 10.85
C ALA A 328 -25.78 -8.75 12.30
N ILE A 329 -25.41 -9.92 12.84
CA ILE A 329 -24.93 -10.05 14.21
C ILE A 329 -23.62 -10.85 14.25
N ASP A 330 -22.57 -10.26 14.82
CA ASP A 330 -21.28 -10.94 14.94
C ASP A 330 -21.27 -12.01 16.05
N SER A 331 -20.20 -12.81 16.09
CA SER A 331 -19.98 -13.85 17.11
C SER A 331 -19.95 -13.31 18.55
N ASN A 332 -19.71 -12.01 18.74
CA ASN A 332 -19.71 -11.30 20.02
C ASN A 332 -21.08 -10.70 20.39
N SER A 333 -22.09 -10.89 19.54
CA SER A 333 -23.44 -10.30 19.64
C SER A 333 -23.49 -8.77 19.53
N ASN A 334 -22.55 -8.16 18.79
CA ASN A 334 -22.70 -6.79 18.30
C ASN A 334 -23.68 -6.78 17.12
N LEU A 335 -24.55 -5.76 17.06
CA LEU A 335 -25.52 -5.59 15.99
C LEU A 335 -24.97 -4.64 14.92
N TYR A 336 -25.08 -5.05 13.68
CA TYR A 336 -24.80 -4.26 12.49
C TYR A 336 -26.13 -3.99 11.78
N VAL A 337 -26.33 -2.78 11.27
CA VAL A 337 -27.54 -2.41 10.51
C VAL A 337 -27.17 -1.67 9.23
N GLY A 338 -27.87 -1.98 8.15
CA GLY A 338 -27.62 -1.40 6.83
C GLY A 338 -28.91 -1.01 6.12
N GLY A 339 -28.79 -0.11 5.15
CA GLY A 339 -29.93 0.36 4.37
C GLY A 339 -29.59 1.54 3.48
N SER A 340 -30.60 2.31 3.08
CA SER A 340 -30.41 3.59 2.38
C SER A 340 -31.09 4.78 3.05
N PHE A 341 -30.55 5.98 2.84
CA PHE A 341 -30.98 7.20 3.52
C PHE A 341 -30.73 8.46 2.68
N GLU A 342 -31.50 9.53 2.95
CA GLU A 342 -31.29 10.86 2.38
C GLU A 342 -30.93 11.89 3.47
N GLY A 343 -29.98 12.79 3.18
CA GLY A 343 -29.54 13.84 4.11
C GLY A 343 -28.53 13.35 5.15
N THR A 344 -28.58 13.91 6.37
CA THR A 344 -27.61 13.64 7.44
C THR A 344 -28.26 12.85 8.58
N MET A 345 -27.66 11.72 8.95
CA MET A 345 -28.03 10.92 10.12
C MET A 345 -26.91 10.99 11.16
N SER A 346 -27.25 11.30 12.42
CA SER A 346 -26.27 11.31 13.51
C SER A 346 -26.85 10.68 14.78
N LYS A 347 -26.01 9.94 15.50
CA LYS A 347 -26.41 9.18 16.69
C LYS A 347 -25.17 8.78 17.49
N ASN A 348 -25.25 8.87 18.82
CA ASN A 348 -24.24 8.39 19.77
C ASN A 348 -22.78 8.83 19.56
N GLY A 349 -22.50 9.86 18.74
CA GLY A 349 -21.15 10.37 18.47
C GLY A 349 -20.60 10.08 17.07
N TRP A 350 -21.35 9.37 16.21
CA TRP A 350 -21.08 9.33 14.77
C TRP A 350 -22.10 10.20 14.01
N SER A 351 -21.71 10.64 12.81
CA SER A 351 -22.55 11.38 11.87
C SER A 351 -22.18 11.01 10.44
N ILE A 352 -23.18 10.70 9.62
CA ILE A 352 -23.04 10.33 8.21
C ILE A 352 -23.97 11.20 7.35
N THR A 353 -23.54 11.58 6.15
CA THR A 353 -24.32 12.42 5.23
C THR A 353 -24.32 11.82 3.83
N ALA A 354 -25.49 11.47 3.31
CA ALA A 354 -25.67 11.06 1.92
C ALA A 354 -25.17 12.19 0.99
N ASN A 355 -24.11 11.92 0.23
CA ASN A 355 -23.37 12.86 -0.60
C ASN A 355 -23.00 12.33 -2.00
N LYS A 356 -23.36 11.08 -2.35
CA LYS A 356 -23.05 10.43 -3.63
C LYS A 356 -24.12 10.76 -4.68
N GLY A 357 -25.40 10.63 -4.36
CA GLY A 357 -26.47 11.28 -5.11
C GLY A 357 -27.82 10.58 -5.10
N GLY A 358 -28.76 11.09 -4.31
CA GLY A 358 -30.07 10.48 -4.11
C GLY A 358 -30.17 9.95 -2.69
N ALA A 359 -30.67 8.72 -2.55
CA ALA A 359 -30.55 7.97 -1.31
C ALA A 359 -29.32 7.06 -1.41
N ASP A 360 -28.33 7.27 -0.55
CA ASP A 360 -27.07 6.50 -0.56
C ASP A 360 -27.15 5.35 0.45
N LEU A 361 -26.23 4.39 0.39
CA LEU A 361 -26.16 3.31 1.38
C LEU A 361 -25.50 3.79 2.69
N PHE A 362 -25.99 3.26 3.81
CA PHE A 362 -25.34 3.36 5.12
C PHE A 362 -25.07 1.99 5.70
N PHE A 363 -24.00 1.90 6.48
CA PHE A 363 -23.64 0.74 7.30
C PHE A 363 -23.26 1.25 8.69
N ILE A 364 -23.85 0.69 9.74
CA ILE A 364 -23.66 1.11 11.13
C ILE A 364 -23.38 -0.12 12.00
N LYS A 365 -22.27 -0.09 12.75
CA LYS A 365 -22.06 -0.95 13.91
C LYS A 365 -22.64 -0.28 15.16
N GLU A 366 -23.67 -0.87 15.75
CA GLU A 366 -24.29 -0.34 16.97
C GLU A 366 -23.45 -0.65 18.21
N GLY A 367 -23.10 0.38 18.97
CA GLY A 367 -22.35 0.26 20.22
C GLY A 367 -22.82 1.21 21.31
N ALA A 368 -22.30 1.00 22.53
CA ALA A 368 -22.57 1.84 23.69
C ALA A 368 -21.46 2.87 23.98
N THR A 369 -20.35 2.80 23.25
CA THR A 369 -19.16 3.65 23.39
C THR A 369 -18.58 3.94 22.01
N ALA A 370 -17.95 5.11 21.82
CA ALA A 370 -17.30 5.49 20.57
C ALA A 370 -16.31 4.42 20.04
N SER A 371 -15.59 3.74 20.94
CA SER A 371 -14.62 2.69 20.60
C SER A 371 -15.23 1.35 20.13
N ASN A 372 -16.56 1.19 20.11
CA ASN A 372 -17.23 -0.04 19.64
C ASN A 372 -18.45 0.28 18.76
N GLN A 373 -18.44 1.43 18.07
CA GLN A 373 -19.45 1.81 17.09
C GLN A 373 -18.77 2.58 15.97
N TRP A 374 -19.33 2.48 14.78
CA TRP A 374 -18.92 3.28 13.63
C TRP A 374 -20.11 3.37 12.67
N ALA A 375 -20.06 4.34 11.76
CA ALA A 375 -21.00 4.48 10.68
C ALA A 375 -20.24 4.93 9.42
N THR A 376 -20.48 4.27 8.30
CA THR A 376 -19.88 4.60 7.00
C THR A 376 -20.95 4.63 5.90
N ILE A 377 -20.61 5.20 4.76
CA ILE A 377 -21.51 5.34 3.60
C ILE A 377 -20.82 4.93 2.31
N GLY A 378 -21.64 4.49 1.35
CA GLY A 378 -21.21 4.21 -0.01
C GLY A 378 -22.36 4.39 -0.97
N GLY A 379 -22.07 4.75 -2.21
CA GLY A 379 -23.14 5.03 -3.17
C GLY A 379 -22.67 5.48 -4.55
N SER A 380 -23.65 5.55 -5.44
CA SER A 380 -23.57 6.07 -6.79
C SER A 380 -24.22 7.45 -6.88
N ASN A 381 -24.34 8.02 -8.09
CA ASN A 381 -25.06 9.30 -8.28
C ASN A 381 -26.57 9.14 -8.50
N ALA A 382 -27.09 7.94 -8.22
CA ALA A 382 -28.51 7.59 -8.26
C ALA A 382 -28.89 6.92 -6.93
N ALA A 383 -30.19 6.88 -6.63
CA ALA A 383 -30.67 6.24 -5.40
C ALA A 383 -30.34 4.74 -5.37
N ASP A 384 -29.50 4.35 -4.41
CA ASP A 384 -29.05 2.99 -4.18
C ASP A 384 -29.96 2.26 -3.17
N SER A 385 -29.90 0.93 -3.16
CA SER A 385 -30.62 0.10 -2.21
C SER A 385 -29.77 -1.12 -1.87
N LEU A 386 -29.38 -1.24 -0.61
CA LEU A 386 -28.79 -2.46 -0.06
C LEU A 386 -29.76 -3.64 -0.28
N ARG A 387 -29.19 -4.83 -0.52
CA ARG A 387 -29.93 -6.06 -0.84
C ARG A 387 -29.59 -7.25 0.06
N GLY A 388 -28.38 -7.27 0.61
CA GLY A 388 -27.93 -8.29 1.54
C GLY A 388 -26.71 -7.75 2.31
N MET A 389 -26.59 -8.07 3.60
CA MET A 389 -25.49 -7.69 4.46
C MET A 389 -25.26 -8.75 5.53
N GLU A 390 -24.02 -9.18 5.68
CA GLU A 390 -23.60 -10.28 6.56
C GLU A 390 -22.27 -9.91 7.23
N VAL A 391 -21.91 -10.58 8.34
CA VAL A 391 -20.66 -10.29 9.07
C VAL A 391 -19.83 -11.56 9.25
N THR A 392 -18.57 -11.53 8.81
CA THR A 392 -17.64 -12.66 8.89
C THR A 392 -17.22 -12.95 10.32
N SER A 393 -16.63 -14.13 10.56
CA SER A 393 -16.10 -14.51 11.86
C SER A 393 -14.99 -13.57 12.38
N THR A 394 -14.30 -12.86 11.49
CA THR A 394 -13.28 -11.83 11.79
C THR A 394 -13.87 -10.43 12.05
N GLY A 395 -15.16 -10.23 11.74
CA GLY A 395 -15.90 -8.98 11.95
C GLY A 395 -15.91 -8.02 10.75
N GLU A 396 -15.48 -8.47 9.57
CA GLU A 396 -15.66 -7.77 8.28
C GLU A 396 -17.16 -7.79 7.91
N VAL A 397 -17.68 -6.68 7.38
CA VAL A 397 -19.06 -6.60 6.88
C VAL A 397 -19.05 -6.83 5.38
N ILE A 398 -19.68 -7.92 4.93
CA ILE A 398 -19.87 -8.18 3.50
C ILE A 398 -21.26 -7.71 3.11
N PHE A 399 -21.40 -7.07 1.95
CA PHE A 399 -22.71 -6.62 1.47
C PHE A 399 -22.90 -6.85 -0.02
N THR A 400 -24.15 -6.82 -0.48
CA THR A 400 -24.51 -6.81 -1.90
C THR A 400 -25.55 -5.75 -2.25
N THR A 401 -25.41 -5.22 -3.46
CA THR A 401 -26.31 -4.23 -4.07
C THR A 401 -26.31 -4.42 -5.58
N PHE A 402 -27.16 -3.67 -6.29
CA PHE A 402 -27.02 -3.42 -7.71
C PHE A 402 -27.28 -1.94 -7.97
N PHE A 403 -26.57 -1.36 -8.93
CA PHE A 403 -26.51 0.09 -9.12
C PHE A 403 -26.59 0.41 -10.61
N ALA A 404 -27.26 1.52 -10.96
CA ALA A 404 -27.73 1.75 -12.31
C ALA A 404 -26.95 2.87 -13.03
N SER A 405 -26.14 2.49 -14.01
CA SER A 405 -25.51 3.38 -15.01
C SER A 405 -24.49 4.44 -14.54
N SER A 406 -24.01 4.37 -13.30
CA SER A 406 -22.95 5.23 -12.75
C SER A 406 -22.01 4.42 -11.85
N THR A 407 -20.85 4.97 -11.50
CA THR A 407 -19.87 4.33 -10.61
C THR A 407 -20.38 4.34 -9.16
N PHE A 408 -20.36 3.19 -8.49
CA PHE A 408 -20.54 3.08 -7.05
C PHE A 408 -19.19 3.34 -6.37
N THR A 409 -19.17 4.19 -5.34
CA THR A 409 -17.94 4.58 -4.64
C THR A 409 -18.10 4.43 -3.13
N GLY A 410 -17.05 3.93 -2.50
CA GLY A 410 -16.89 3.82 -1.05
C GLY A 410 -15.46 4.22 -0.72
N ASP A 411 -15.30 5.42 -0.16
CA ASP A 411 -13.99 6.07 0.00
C ASP A 411 -13.20 6.11 -1.32
N THR A 412 -11.92 5.69 -1.32
CA THR A 412 -11.05 5.55 -2.51
C THR A 412 -11.45 4.39 -3.43
N LYS A 413 -12.19 3.40 -2.93
CA LYS A 413 -12.57 2.20 -3.70
C LYS A 413 -13.80 2.49 -4.57
N GLY A 414 -13.75 2.08 -5.84
CA GLY A 414 -14.83 2.34 -6.81
C GLY A 414 -15.09 1.20 -7.79
N ALA A 415 -16.35 0.95 -8.11
CA ALA A 415 -16.79 -0.05 -9.09
C ALA A 415 -17.73 0.56 -10.12
N THR A 416 -17.52 0.27 -11.41
CA THR A 416 -18.33 0.80 -12.52
C THR A 416 -19.04 -0.34 -13.25
N PRO A 417 -20.35 -0.23 -13.55
CA PRO A 417 -21.10 -1.30 -14.19
C PRO A 417 -20.85 -1.27 -15.70
N THR A 418 -20.90 -2.43 -16.34
CA THR A 418 -20.66 -2.52 -17.78
C THR A 418 -21.80 -1.91 -18.59
N THR A 419 -21.47 -1.35 -19.76
CA THR A 419 -22.46 -0.61 -20.56
C THR A 419 -23.11 -1.49 -21.62
N SER A 420 -24.33 -1.96 -21.36
CA SER A 420 -25.12 -2.66 -22.37
C SER A 420 -25.73 -1.68 -23.39
N SER A 421 -25.84 -2.11 -24.65
CA SER A 421 -26.45 -1.32 -25.73
C SER A 421 -27.94 -1.60 -25.95
N TRP A 422 -28.51 -2.53 -25.17
CA TRP A 422 -29.84 -3.10 -25.38
C TRP A 422 -30.81 -2.82 -24.23
N ALA A 423 -30.32 -2.67 -22.99
CA ALA A 423 -31.12 -2.30 -21.84
C ALA A 423 -31.21 -0.77 -21.68
N THR A 424 -32.27 -0.31 -21.02
CA THR A 424 -32.43 1.11 -20.64
C THR A 424 -31.87 1.43 -19.26
N ILE A 425 -31.48 0.39 -18.52
CA ILE A 425 -30.72 0.43 -17.26
C ILE A 425 -29.55 -0.54 -17.44
N ASN A 426 -28.36 -0.14 -17.03
CA ASN A 426 -27.20 -1.03 -16.93
C ASN A 426 -27.01 -1.26 -15.44
N ALA A 427 -27.30 -2.48 -14.99
CA ALA A 427 -27.15 -2.89 -13.61
C ALA A 427 -26.37 -4.19 -13.59
N ASP A 428 -25.28 -4.18 -12.84
CA ASP A 428 -24.43 -5.32 -12.56
C ASP A 428 -24.57 -5.58 -11.04
N ALA A 429 -24.47 -6.84 -10.62
CA ALA A 429 -24.53 -7.16 -9.20
C ALA A 429 -23.16 -6.90 -8.56
N LEU A 430 -23.16 -6.22 -7.43
CA LEU A 430 -21.96 -5.84 -6.67
C LEU A 430 -21.91 -6.62 -5.36
N MET A 431 -20.71 -7.00 -4.96
CA MET A 431 -20.36 -7.39 -3.61
C MET A 431 -19.24 -6.48 -3.10
N GLY A 432 -19.22 -6.18 -1.81
CA GLY A 432 -18.15 -5.38 -1.21
C GLY A 432 -17.87 -5.77 0.23
N GLY A 433 -16.65 -5.49 0.67
CA GLY A 433 -16.17 -5.73 2.04
C GLY A 433 -15.83 -4.44 2.77
N LEU A 434 -16.31 -4.30 4.00
CA LEU A 434 -15.92 -3.26 4.94
C LEU A 434 -15.14 -3.88 6.09
N THR A 435 -14.02 -3.27 6.45
CA THR A 435 -13.19 -3.71 7.58
C THR A 435 -13.98 -3.67 8.90
N LYS A 436 -13.50 -4.37 9.93
CA LYS A 436 -14.10 -4.40 11.28
C LYS A 436 -14.27 -3.02 11.93
N SER A 437 -13.56 -1.99 11.45
CA SER A 437 -13.62 -0.58 11.86
C SER A 437 -14.49 0.31 10.96
N GLY A 438 -15.05 -0.22 9.86
CA GLY A 438 -15.93 0.51 8.93
C GLY A 438 -15.21 1.20 7.76
N GLY A 439 -13.92 0.91 7.55
CA GLY A 439 -13.19 1.34 6.36
C GLY A 439 -13.52 0.47 5.14
N TRP A 440 -13.34 1.00 3.94
CA TRP A 440 -13.61 0.31 2.69
C TRP A 440 -12.42 -0.56 2.29
N SER A 441 -12.61 -1.89 2.22
CA SER A 441 -11.54 -2.82 1.83
C SER A 441 -11.56 -3.07 0.33
N TRP A 442 -12.65 -3.66 -0.18
CA TRP A 442 -12.75 -4.07 -1.59
C TRP A 442 -14.17 -3.93 -2.14
N LEU A 443 -14.25 -3.82 -3.47
CA LEU A 443 -15.48 -3.82 -4.26
C LEU A 443 -15.30 -4.75 -5.47
N ASP A 444 -16.25 -5.63 -5.72
CA ASP A 444 -16.25 -6.48 -6.90
C ASP A 444 -17.65 -6.56 -7.54
N VAL A 445 -17.70 -6.65 -8.87
CA VAL A 445 -18.92 -6.54 -9.67
C VAL A 445 -18.96 -7.62 -10.76
N THR A 446 -20.15 -8.08 -11.15
CA THR A 446 -20.31 -9.15 -12.16
C THR A 446 -19.77 -8.79 -13.54
N ALA A 447 -19.67 -7.49 -13.84
CA ALA A 447 -18.99 -6.92 -15.00
C ALA A 447 -19.35 -7.58 -16.36
N SER A 448 -20.66 -7.80 -16.59
CA SER A 448 -21.15 -8.63 -17.68
C SER A 448 -22.13 -7.89 -18.59
N ASN A 449 -22.09 -8.18 -19.90
CA ASN A 449 -23.00 -7.55 -20.88
C ASN A 449 -24.48 -7.95 -20.74
N ALA A 450 -24.80 -8.87 -19.82
CA ALA A 450 -26.16 -9.14 -19.39
C ALA A 450 -26.61 -8.05 -18.39
N LEU A 451 -27.79 -8.22 -17.81
CA LEU A 451 -28.34 -7.33 -16.80
C LEU A 451 -28.48 -8.15 -15.52
N GLU A 452 -27.70 -7.84 -14.48
CA GLU A 452 -27.68 -8.56 -13.21
C GLU A 452 -28.29 -7.74 -12.07
N LEU A 453 -29.14 -8.38 -11.28
CA LEU A 453 -29.74 -7.83 -10.06
C LEU A 453 -29.43 -8.78 -8.89
N GLY A 454 -28.67 -8.33 -7.89
CA GLY A 454 -28.52 -9.04 -6.61
C GLY A 454 -29.76 -8.86 -5.73
N TRP A 455 -30.17 -9.92 -5.03
CA TRP A 455 -31.38 -9.89 -4.17
C TRP A 455 -31.13 -10.22 -2.71
N GLY A 456 -30.07 -11.00 -2.42
CA GLY A 456 -29.71 -11.39 -1.07
C GLY A 456 -28.30 -11.97 -1.01
N LEU A 457 -27.76 -12.02 0.20
CA LEU A 457 -26.42 -12.50 0.54
C LEU A 457 -26.54 -13.53 1.66
N ALA A 458 -25.64 -14.51 1.71
CA ALA A 458 -25.45 -15.36 2.89
C ALA A 458 -23.97 -15.69 3.10
N LEU A 459 -23.52 -15.73 4.35
CA LEU A 459 -22.20 -16.28 4.74
C LEU A 459 -22.34 -17.71 5.26
N ASN A 460 -21.48 -18.62 4.81
CA ASN A 460 -21.41 -19.97 5.38
C ASN A 460 -20.42 -20.04 6.57
N SER A 461 -20.30 -21.20 7.22
CA SER A 461 -19.43 -21.39 8.40
C SER A 461 -17.92 -21.31 8.14
N SER A 462 -17.52 -21.02 6.90
CA SER A 462 -16.12 -20.79 6.46
C SER A 462 -15.94 -19.37 5.92
N ASP A 463 -16.84 -18.44 6.26
CA ASP A 463 -16.88 -17.05 5.80
C ASP A 463 -17.00 -16.86 4.26
N ILE A 464 -17.46 -17.89 3.53
CA ILE A 464 -17.69 -17.78 2.08
C ILE A 464 -18.98 -17.01 1.80
N ALA A 465 -18.82 -15.85 1.17
CA ALA A 465 -19.90 -14.95 0.78
C ALA A 465 -20.55 -15.43 -0.51
N THR A 466 -21.88 -15.56 -0.49
CA THR A 466 -22.63 -16.01 -1.67
C THR A 466 -23.85 -15.14 -1.92
N VAL A 467 -23.90 -14.52 -3.10
CA VAL A 467 -25.01 -13.69 -3.57
C VAL A 467 -25.95 -14.52 -4.44
N VAL A 468 -27.24 -14.40 -4.16
CA VAL A 468 -28.30 -14.82 -5.07
C VAL A 468 -28.79 -13.62 -5.87
N GLY A 469 -28.97 -13.81 -7.17
CA GLY A 469 -29.48 -12.76 -8.05
C GLY A 469 -30.26 -13.27 -9.24
N SER A 470 -30.60 -12.35 -10.13
CA SER A 470 -31.30 -12.63 -11.38
C SER A 470 -30.60 -11.96 -12.53
N PHE A 471 -30.52 -12.64 -13.67
CA PHE A 471 -29.84 -12.12 -14.84
C PHE A 471 -30.59 -12.39 -16.13
N ALA A 472 -30.51 -11.43 -17.05
CA ALA A 472 -31.20 -11.49 -18.34
C ALA A 472 -30.35 -10.88 -19.46
N GLY A 473 -30.52 -11.37 -20.69
CA GLY A 473 -29.94 -10.70 -21.84
C GLY A 473 -30.31 -11.30 -23.19
N PRO A 474 -30.11 -10.56 -24.30
CA PRO A 474 -30.23 -11.09 -25.64
C PRO A 474 -29.07 -12.06 -25.94
N SER A 475 -29.30 -13.00 -26.87
CA SER A 475 -28.28 -13.96 -27.30
C SER A 475 -26.98 -13.27 -27.73
N GLY A 476 -25.87 -13.57 -27.03
CA GLY A 476 -24.57 -12.91 -27.21
C GLY A 476 -24.25 -11.84 -26.16
N SER A 477 -25.19 -11.53 -25.28
CA SER A 477 -25.04 -10.62 -24.12
C SER A 477 -25.89 -11.13 -22.95
N ASN A 478 -25.87 -12.45 -22.74
CA ASN A 478 -26.71 -13.19 -21.79
C ASN A 478 -25.88 -14.10 -20.87
N THR A 479 -24.61 -13.76 -20.64
CA THR A 479 -23.64 -14.62 -19.97
C THR A 479 -22.81 -13.84 -18.96
N ILE A 480 -22.87 -14.26 -17.70
CA ILE A 480 -21.97 -13.78 -16.64
C ILE A 480 -20.70 -14.65 -16.68
N THR A 481 -19.54 -14.04 -16.48
CA THR A 481 -18.24 -14.75 -16.38
C THR A 481 -17.45 -14.17 -15.22
N LYS A 482 -17.01 -15.03 -14.28
CA LYS A 482 -16.21 -14.66 -13.11
C LYS A 482 -15.09 -15.69 -12.92
N GLY A 483 -13.84 -15.24 -12.99
CA GLY A 483 -12.68 -16.13 -13.10
C GLY A 483 -12.82 -17.12 -14.27
N THR A 484 -12.65 -18.41 -13.99
CA THR A 484 -12.88 -19.49 -14.96
C THR A 484 -14.34 -19.94 -15.08
N ASN A 485 -15.24 -19.42 -14.23
CA ASN A 485 -16.64 -19.83 -14.14
C ASN A 485 -17.52 -18.97 -15.06
N SER A 486 -18.49 -19.58 -15.75
CA SER A 486 -19.43 -18.84 -16.61
C SER A 486 -20.80 -19.51 -16.65
N VAL A 487 -21.85 -18.69 -16.67
CA VAL A 487 -23.25 -19.13 -16.79
C VAL A 487 -24.00 -18.29 -17.80
N SER A 488 -24.78 -18.93 -18.66
CA SER A 488 -25.61 -18.28 -19.68
C SER A 488 -27.09 -18.44 -19.37
N SER A 489 -27.85 -17.36 -19.48
CA SER A 489 -29.32 -17.38 -19.40
C SER A 489 -29.89 -18.25 -20.54
N THR A 490 -30.87 -19.08 -20.21
CA THR A 490 -31.56 -19.99 -21.13
C THR A 490 -32.72 -19.32 -21.88
N GLY A 491 -33.12 -18.12 -21.47
CA GLY A 491 -33.93 -17.19 -22.24
C GLY A 491 -35.07 -16.57 -21.45
N GLY A 492 -34.84 -15.36 -20.95
CA GLY A 492 -35.76 -14.66 -20.06
C GLY A 492 -34.95 -13.89 -19.03
N TRP A 493 -35.43 -13.93 -17.80
CA TRP A 493 -34.61 -13.78 -16.60
C TRP A 493 -34.35 -15.19 -16.07
N ASP A 494 -33.12 -15.49 -15.67
CA ASP A 494 -32.75 -16.72 -14.95
C ASP A 494 -32.15 -16.33 -13.58
N ASN A 495 -32.09 -17.26 -12.64
CA ASN A 495 -31.37 -17.08 -11.38
C ASN A 495 -29.86 -17.35 -11.56
N PHE A 496 -29.03 -16.55 -10.89
CA PHE A 496 -27.63 -16.88 -10.65
C PHE A 496 -27.32 -16.96 -9.15
N VAL A 497 -26.26 -17.72 -8.84
CA VAL A 497 -25.64 -17.82 -7.51
C VAL A 497 -24.14 -17.65 -7.71
N TRP A 498 -23.57 -16.61 -7.12
CA TRP A 498 -22.16 -16.23 -7.21
C TRP A 498 -21.53 -16.35 -5.83
N ALA A 499 -20.54 -17.22 -5.67
CA ALA A 499 -19.85 -17.47 -4.41
C ALA A 499 -18.36 -17.08 -4.51
N LEU A 500 -17.91 -16.25 -3.57
CA LEU A 500 -16.52 -15.81 -3.45
C LEU A 500 -15.97 -15.97 -2.02
N ASP A 501 -14.65 -16.04 -1.91
CA ASP A 501 -13.90 -16.01 -0.65
C ASP A 501 -13.46 -14.55 -0.37
N PRO A 502 -14.06 -13.83 0.60
CA PRO A 502 -13.72 -12.44 0.90
C PRO A 502 -12.25 -12.24 1.25
N ALA A 503 -11.64 -13.23 1.90
CA ALA A 503 -10.26 -13.14 2.36
C ALA A 503 -9.24 -13.12 1.19
N MET A 504 -9.65 -13.55 -0.01
CA MET A 504 -8.86 -13.45 -1.24
C MET A 504 -9.11 -12.12 -2.00
N LYS A 505 -9.76 -11.14 -1.36
CA LYS A 505 -10.04 -9.79 -1.89
C LYS A 505 -9.54 -8.66 -0.98
N ALA A 506 -9.22 -8.97 0.28
CA ALA A 506 -8.50 -8.08 1.16
C ALA A 506 -7.03 -8.02 0.72
N ASP A 507 -6.53 -6.79 0.63
CA ASP A 507 -5.23 -6.36 0.13
C ASP A 507 -5.03 -5.02 0.84
N THR A 508 -4.17 -5.01 1.85
CA THR A 508 -4.10 -3.97 2.88
C THR A 508 -3.16 -2.83 2.48
N ASP A 509 -2.02 -3.16 1.89
CA ASP A 509 -1.01 -2.21 1.42
C ASP A 509 -1.20 -1.83 -0.07
N ASN A 510 -1.99 -2.60 -0.83
CA ASN A 510 -2.32 -2.40 -2.25
C ASN A 510 -1.17 -2.78 -3.21
N ASP A 511 -0.29 -3.70 -2.81
CA ASP A 511 0.79 -4.24 -3.65
C ASP A 511 0.27 -5.14 -4.80
N GLY A 512 -0.95 -5.66 -4.67
CA GLY A 512 -1.65 -6.50 -5.64
C GLY A 512 -1.73 -7.98 -5.27
N VAL A 513 -1.17 -8.40 -4.14
CA VAL A 513 -1.28 -9.73 -3.56
C VAL A 513 -2.23 -9.70 -2.34
N PRO A 514 -3.21 -10.62 -2.24
CA PRO A 514 -4.12 -10.62 -1.09
C PRO A 514 -3.42 -10.99 0.22
N ASP A 515 -3.81 -10.34 1.34
CA ASP A 515 -3.32 -10.50 2.73
C ASP A 515 -3.14 -11.96 3.23
N VAL A 516 -3.79 -12.92 2.56
CA VAL A 516 -3.82 -14.35 2.92
C VAL A 516 -2.82 -15.22 2.18
N THR A 517 -2.23 -14.68 1.11
CA THR A 517 -1.15 -15.28 0.31
C THR A 517 0.14 -14.47 0.41
N ASP A 518 0.01 -13.22 0.85
CA ASP A 518 1.08 -12.29 1.11
C ASP A 518 1.94 -12.68 2.33
N ASN A 519 3.26 -12.57 2.18
CA ASN A 519 4.23 -12.81 3.24
C ASN A 519 4.58 -11.52 4.03
N CYS A 520 4.22 -10.35 3.52
CA CYS A 520 4.26 -9.06 4.21
C CYS A 520 2.95 -8.24 4.07
N PRO A 521 1.82 -8.68 4.68
CA PRO A 521 0.47 -8.07 4.56
C PRO A 521 0.25 -6.60 4.98
N THR A 522 1.32 -5.84 5.17
CA THR A 522 1.32 -4.42 5.53
C THR A 522 2.42 -3.60 4.84
N ASP A 523 3.32 -4.24 4.08
CA ASP A 523 4.59 -3.67 3.64
C ASP A 523 4.88 -4.12 2.19
N VAL A 524 4.55 -3.22 1.24
CA VAL A 524 4.44 -3.45 -0.22
C VAL A 524 5.60 -4.28 -0.79
N ASN A 525 5.35 -5.55 -1.16
CA ASN A 525 6.35 -6.41 -1.79
C ASN A 525 5.80 -7.35 -2.91
N PRO A 526 5.39 -6.82 -4.08
CA PRO A 526 4.65 -7.55 -5.13
C PRO A 526 5.31 -8.82 -5.71
N LEU A 527 6.60 -9.02 -5.45
CA LEU A 527 7.39 -10.16 -5.91
C LEU A 527 7.56 -11.25 -4.83
N GLN A 528 7.31 -10.91 -3.56
CA GLN A 528 7.20 -11.81 -2.42
C GLN A 528 8.49 -12.59 -2.15
N GLU A 529 9.61 -11.90 -2.24
CA GLU A 529 10.91 -12.36 -1.77
C GLU A 529 10.84 -12.84 -0.31
N ASN A 530 11.60 -13.89 -0.03
CA ASN A 530 11.66 -14.62 1.23
C ASN A 530 12.93 -15.49 1.15
N THR A 531 14.05 -14.93 1.61
CA THR A 531 15.41 -15.45 1.42
C THR A 531 15.65 -16.70 2.29
N ASP A 532 15.18 -16.70 3.53
CA ASP A 532 15.33 -17.82 4.47
C ASP A 532 14.24 -18.91 4.39
N GLY A 533 13.08 -18.63 3.79
CA GLY A 533 11.92 -19.52 3.74
C GLY A 533 11.02 -19.49 4.99
N ASP A 534 11.08 -18.43 5.81
CA ASP A 534 10.29 -18.18 7.02
C ASP A 534 8.80 -17.86 6.70
N ALA A 535 8.02 -17.45 7.70
CA ALA A 535 6.64 -16.99 7.57
C ALA A 535 6.49 -15.52 7.09
N LYS A 536 7.54 -14.70 7.17
CA LYS A 536 7.61 -13.33 6.65
C LYS A 536 8.20 -13.31 5.24
N GLY A 537 8.34 -12.13 4.63
CA GLY A 537 9.19 -11.91 3.47
C GLY A 537 10.20 -10.80 3.72
N ASP A 538 11.15 -10.64 2.80
CA ASP A 538 12.33 -9.76 2.93
C ASP A 538 11.99 -8.25 3.06
N ALA A 539 10.71 -7.87 2.92
CA ALA A 539 10.24 -6.49 3.14
C ALA A 539 9.77 -6.22 4.58
N CYS A 540 9.51 -7.27 5.35
CA CYS A 540 8.96 -7.21 6.71
C CYS A 540 9.63 -8.18 7.69
N ASP A 541 10.69 -8.88 7.25
CA ASP A 541 11.69 -9.38 8.18
C ASP A 541 12.66 -8.31 8.67
N SER A 542 13.59 -8.73 9.50
CA SER A 542 14.53 -7.91 10.24
C SER A 542 15.89 -8.62 10.41
N ASP A 543 16.05 -9.72 9.67
CA ASP A 543 17.04 -10.80 9.75
C ASP A 543 16.70 -11.70 8.54
N ASP A 544 16.83 -11.17 7.31
CA ASP A 544 16.28 -11.73 6.05
C ASP A 544 16.80 -13.13 5.71
N ASP A 545 18.01 -13.47 6.18
CA ASP A 545 18.62 -14.77 5.99
C ASP A 545 18.61 -15.65 7.27
N ASN A 546 18.15 -15.12 8.41
CA ASN A 546 18.07 -15.81 9.72
C ASN A 546 19.44 -16.28 10.28
N ASP A 547 20.50 -15.49 10.11
CA ASP A 547 21.79 -15.67 10.78
C ASP A 547 21.85 -15.07 12.21
N GLY A 548 20.91 -14.20 12.58
CA GLY A 548 20.82 -13.61 13.91
C GLY A 548 21.63 -12.32 14.13
N ILE A 549 22.22 -11.75 13.08
CA ILE A 549 22.41 -10.31 12.93
C ILE A 549 21.09 -9.74 12.37
N THR A 550 21.01 -8.43 12.17
CA THR A 550 19.82 -7.77 11.60
C THR A 550 20.27 -6.87 10.46
N ASP A 551 19.65 -6.98 9.29
CA ASP A 551 19.89 -6.17 8.06
C ASP A 551 20.03 -4.65 8.32
N ASN A 552 19.42 -4.16 9.40
CA ASN A 552 19.50 -2.76 9.82
C ASN A 552 20.78 -2.37 10.62
N SER A 553 21.79 -3.25 10.70
CA SER A 553 23.22 -3.05 11.02
C SER A 553 23.78 -4.02 12.08
N PRO A 554 24.97 -4.65 11.88
CA PRO A 554 25.83 -4.64 10.69
C PRO A 554 25.77 -6.01 10.00
N ASP A 555 24.77 -6.18 9.14
CA ASP A 555 24.71 -7.32 8.21
C ASP A 555 24.93 -6.76 6.80
N ASP A 556 26.06 -7.14 6.21
CA ASP A 556 26.53 -6.75 4.89
C ASP A 556 26.18 -7.82 3.82
N CYS A 557 25.64 -8.98 4.23
CA CYS A 557 25.19 -10.07 3.37
C CYS A 557 23.72 -10.55 3.57
N PRO A 558 22.72 -9.70 3.90
CA PRO A 558 21.37 -10.14 4.29
C PRO A 558 20.60 -10.94 3.21
N ARG A 559 21.10 -10.96 1.97
CA ARG A 559 20.53 -11.72 0.83
C ARG A 559 21.58 -12.45 -0.01
N GLY A 560 22.74 -12.78 0.57
CA GLY A 560 23.89 -13.39 -0.13
C GLY A 560 23.62 -14.78 -0.75
N GLY A 561 22.68 -15.53 -0.19
CA GLY A 561 22.18 -16.81 -0.73
C GLY A 561 22.51 -18.07 0.09
N ALA A 562 23.26 -17.95 1.19
CA ALA A 562 23.03 -18.77 2.37
C ALA A 562 21.86 -18.19 3.18
N ALA A 563 21.33 -19.02 4.08
CA ALA A 563 20.28 -18.66 5.03
C ALA A 563 20.14 -19.77 6.09
N ASN A 564 19.40 -19.50 7.16
CA ASN A 564 19.12 -20.36 8.31
C ASN A 564 20.41 -20.86 8.99
N TRP A 565 21.37 -19.97 9.24
CA TRP A 565 22.65 -20.33 9.85
C TRP A 565 22.87 -19.66 11.20
N GLY A 566 23.80 -18.71 11.32
CA GLY A 566 24.22 -18.20 12.62
C GLY A 566 25.61 -17.57 12.60
N SER A 567 25.72 -16.24 12.65
CA SER A 567 26.99 -15.55 12.89
C SER A 567 27.65 -16.03 14.19
N THR A 568 28.77 -16.75 14.07
CA THR A 568 29.54 -17.22 15.24
C THR A 568 31.05 -17.19 15.03
N GLN A 569 31.69 -16.21 15.68
CA GLN A 569 33.15 -16.08 15.76
C GLN A 569 33.78 -16.91 16.89
N ASN A 570 34.85 -17.67 16.60
CA ASN A 570 35.52 -18.54 17.58
C ASN A 570 37.06 -18.59 17.52
N PHE A 571 37.73 -17.66 18.20
CA PHE A 571 39.20 -17.59 18.33
C PHE A 571 39.89 -18.85 18.92
N ASP A 572 39.20 -19.65 19.75
CA ASP A 572 39.78 -20.87 20.35
C ASP A 572 39.77 -22.07 19.38
N ASP A 573 38.96 -22.01 18.32
CA ASP A 573 38.82 -23.05 17.30
C ASP A 573 38.35 -22.43 15.96
N PRO A 574 39.22 -21.70 15.23
CA PRO A 574 38.83 -20.92 14.05
C PRO A 574 38.15 -21.74 12.95
N VAL A 575 38.48 -23.02 12.83
CA VAL A 575 37.86 -23.95 11.85
C VAL A 575 36.36 -24.22 12.14
N ASN A 576 35.86 -23.77 13.31
CA ASN A 576 34.45 -23.78 13.68
C ASN A 576 33.92 -22.34 13.93
N SER A 577 34.57 -21.31 13.38
CA SER A 577 33.87 -20.05 13.04
C SER A 577 32.90 -20.33 11.89
N THR A 578 31.79 -19.61 11.85
CA THR A 578 30.87 -19.57 10.69
C THR A 578 30.90 -18.22 9.96
N ASP A 579 31.40 -17.22 10.68
CA ASP A 579 31.61 -15.82 10.34
C ASP A 579 32.80 -15.43 11.24
N TRP A 580 33.81 -14.76 10.68
CA TRP A 580 35.05 -14.44 11.39
C TRP A 580 35.07 -13.04 12.02
N ASP A 581 34.54 -12.00 11.38
CA ASP A 581 34.62 -10.62 11.85
C ASP A 581 33.31 -10.04 12.42
N ARG A 582 32.17 -10.63 12.01
CA ARG A 582 30.76 -10.36 12.37
C ARG A 582 30.07 -9.26 11.59
N ASP A 583 30.25 -9.29 10.29
CA ASP A 583 29.51 -8.52 9.29
C ASP A 583 28.27 -9.25 8.73
N GLY A 584 27.95 -10.48 9.17
CA GLY A 584 26.80 -11.24 8.64
C GLY A 584 27.08 -11.95 7.31
N CYS A 585 28.30 -11.84 6.77
CA CYS A 585 28.76 -12.63 5.64
C CYS A 585 29.33 -13.97 6.11
N LYS A 586 29.06 -15.03 5.35
CA LYS A 586 29.41 -16.40 5.75
C LYS A 586 30.72 -16.86 5.09
N ASP A 587 31.75 -17.06 5.92
CA ASP A 587 33.15 -17.49 5.61
C ASP A 587 33.32 -18.36 4.34
N ASP A 588 32.42 -19.34 4.10
CA ASP A 588 32.61 -20.39 3.09
C ASP A 588 31.66 -20.32 1.88
N VAL A 589 30.82 -19.28 1.77
CA VAL A 589 29.82 -19.15 0.70
C VAL A 589 29.68 -17.73 0.14
N GLU A 590 29.69 -16.71 0.99
CA GLU A 590 29.33 -15.32 0.63
C GLU A 590 30.47 -14.34 0.86
N ASP A 591 31.27 -14.60 1.89
CA ASP A 591 32.41 -13.79 2.30
C ASP A 591 33.65 -14.07 1.44
N ALA A 592 34.24 -13.00 0.90
CA ALA A 592 35.47 -13.03 0.11
C ALA A 592 36.71 -12.48 0.86
N ASP A 593 36.53 -11.82 2.01
CA ASP A 593 37.55 -11.10 2.80
C ASP A 593 37.20 -11.25 4.31
N MET A 594 37.71 -12.30 4.95
CA MET A 594 37.23 -12.76 6.26
C MET A 594 37.45 -11.80 7.42
N ASP A 595 38.35 -10.82 7.30
CA ASP A 595 38.55 -9.80 8.32
C ASP A 595 38.44 -8.34 7.84
N ASN A 596 37.86 -8.16 6.65
CA ASN A 596 37.45 -6.90 6.05
C ASN A 596 38.61 -5.88 5.99
N ASP A 597 39.75 -6.33 5.48
CA ASP A 597 40.97 -5.53 5.30
C ASP A 597 41.20 -5.08 3.83
N GLY A 598 40.39 -5.57 2.90
CA GLY A 598 40.47 -5.26 1.47
C GLY A 598 41.32 -6.23 0.64
N VAL A 599 41.77 -7.35 1.20
CA VAL A 599 42.56 -8.39 0.51
C VAL A 599 41.76 -9.70 0.43
N ASP A 600 41.48 -10.19 -0.79
CA ASP A 600 40.71 -11.43 -0.97
C ASP A 600 41.40 -12.64 -0.28
N ASN A 601 40.59 -13.47 0.39
CA ASN A 601 40.97 -14.66 1.18
C ASN A 601 41.92 -15.67 0.48
N ASP A 602 42.03 -15.68 -0.86
CA ASP A 602 42.89 -16.58 -1.62
C ASP A 602 44.23 -15.97 -2.08
N VAL A 603 44.43 -14.67 -1.86
CA VAL A 603 45.74 -13.99 -1.98
C VAL A 603 46.33 -13.56 -0.63
N ASP A 604 45.50 -13.37 0.40
CA ASP A 604 45.90 -13.04 1.77
C ASP A 604 46.68 -14.18 2.47
N MET A 605 47.78 -13.85 3.16
CA MET A 605 48.58 -14.74 4.00
C MET A 605 48.18 -14.71 5.49
N CYS A 606 47.45 -13.69 5.92
CA CYS A 606 46.85 -13.45 7.23
C CYS A 606 45.29 -13.30 7.28
N PRO A 607 44.46 -14.07 6.51
CA PRO A 607 42.99 -13.88 6.35
C PRO A 607 42.12 -14.19 7.57
N ARG A 608 42.72 -14.13 8.77
CA ARG A 608 42.13 -14.26 10.09
C ARG A 608 43.00 -13.52 11.10
N SER A 609 42.97 -12.18 11.12
CA SER A 609 43.72 -11.33 12.05
C SER A 609 43.70 -11.88 13.47
N SER A 610 44.87 -11.87 14.10
CA SER A 610 45.07 -12.40 15.44
C SER A 610 44.55 -11.48 16.56
N TYR A 611 44.02 -10.31 16.20
CA TYR A 611 43.56 -9.29 17.13
C TYR A 611 42.13 -9.51 17.65
N GLN A 612 41.84 -8.90 18.81
CA GLN A 612 40.52 -8.98 19.43
C GLN A 612 40.00 -7.61 19.91
N PRO A 613 38.89 -7.09 19.36
CA PRO A 613 38.19 -7.62 18.17
C PRO A 613 39.09 -7.58 16.92
N PRO A 614 38.69 -8.25 15.82
CA PRO A 614 39.24 -7.97 14.48
C PRO A 614 39.08 -6.48 14.17
N ARG A 615 39.76 -6.01 13.11
CA ARG A 615 39.91 -4.57 12.87
C ARG A 615 39.20 -4.16 11.57
N PRO A 616 37.85 -4.08 11.53
CA PRO A 616 37.07 -3.76 10.32
C PRO A 616 37.11 -2.25 9.99
N THR A 617 38.32 -1.68 10.03
CA THR A 617 38.68 -0.26 9.91
C THR A 617 40.17 -0.07 9.62
N TRP A 618 40.99 -1.12 9.76
CA TRP A 618 42.29 -1.18 9.10
C TRP A 618 42.06 -1.88 7.76
N VAL A 619 42.68 -1.35 6.72
CA VAL A 619 42.72 -1.94 5.39
C VAL A 619 44.18 -2.00 4.96
N SER A 620 44.55 -3.00 4.17
CA SER A 620 45.88 -3.09 3.58
C SER A 620 46.20 -1.81 2.81
N ASP A 621 47.36 -1.20 3.08
CA ASP A 621 47.86 -0.03 2.36
C ASP A 621 49.39 -0.07 2.28
N GLU A 622 49.96 0.53 1.21
CA GLU A 622 51.41 0.60 0.90
C GLU A 622 52.32 1.23 2.00
N ILE A 623 51.78 1.51 3.18
CA ILE A 623 52.42 2.17 4.32
C ILE A 623 52.31 1.31 5.60
N THR A 624 51.39 0.34 5.67
CA THR A 624 51.15 -0.52 6.83
C THR A 624 50.99 -2.01 6.52
N ASP A 625 51.03 -2.37 5.24
CA ASP A 625 51.27 -3.68 4.63
C ASP A 625 52.17 -3.40 3.41
N VAL A 626 53.48 -3.70 3.52
CA VAL A 626 54.51 -3.24 2.57
C VAL A 626 54.75 -4.19 1.39
N ASP A 627 54.55 -5.51 1.55
CA ASP A 627 54.61 -6.47 0.45
C ASP A 627 53.23 -6.79 -0.17
N GLY A 628 52.14 -6.39 0.50
CA GLY A 628 50.76 -6.43 0.02
C GLY A 628 50.11 -7.79 0.23
N ASP A 629 50.45 -8.49 1.31
CA ASP A 629 50.04 -9.87 1.58
C ASP A 629 48.86 -10.00 2.56
N GLY A 630 48.28 -8.90 3.05
CA GLY A 630 47.23 -8.86 4.09
C GLY A 630 47.77 -8.94 5.53
N CYS A 631 49.05 -9.23 5.72
CA CYS A 631 49.71 -9.20 7.02
C CYS A 631 50.25 -7.79 7.33
N ARG A 632 49.72 -7.20 8.40
CA ARG A 632 50.12 -5.85 8.83
C ARG A 632 51.54 -5.79 9.44
N ASP A 633 52.49 -5.06 8.81
CA ASP A 633 53.92 -4.95 9.23
C ASP A 633 54.08 -4.75 10.75
N ALA A 634 53.26 -3.86 11.31
CA ALA A 634 53.47 -3.35 12.65
C ALA A 634 53.15 -4.35 13.78
N ASP A 635 52.44 -5.45 13.50
CA ASP A 635 52.16 -6.49 14.51
C ASP A 635 51.74 -7.89 14.03
N GLU A 636 51.47 -8.12 12.75
CA GLU A 636 51.00 -9.44 12.25
C GLU A 636 51.98 -10.09 11.26
N ASP A 637 52.74 -9.29 10.50
CA ASP A 637 53.89 -9.76 9.72
C ASP A 637 55.22 -9.81 10.54
N SER A 638 56.26 -10.40 9.95
CA SER A 638 57.62 -10.58 10.48
C SER A 638 58.70 -10.71 9.38
N ASP A 639 58.37 -10.33 8.15
CA ASP A 639 59.24 -10.29 6.97
C ASP A 639 58.74 -9.13 6.08
N ASP A 640 58.71 -7.89 6.60
CA ASP A 640 57.99 -6.69 6.09
C ASP A 640 58.14 -6.37 4.56
N ASP A 641 58.99 -7.06 3.80
CA ASP A 641 59.12 -6.93 2.34
C ASP A 641 59.09 -8.26 1.56
N GLY A 642 58.78 -9.37 2.22
CA GLY A 642 58.57 -10.69 1.62
C GLY A 642 59.81 -11.36 0.99
N ASP A 643 61.02 -10.85 1.24
CA ASP A 643 62.23 -11.32 0.55
C ASP A 643 62.83 -12.63 1.12
N GLY A 644 62.37 -13.03 2.32
CA GLY A 644 62.78 -14.25 3.02
C GLY A 644 63.86 -14.04 4.10
N PHE A 645 64.14 -12.80 4.51
CA PHE A 645 65.05 -12.42 5.59
C PHE A 645 64.34 -11.68 6.73
N GLU A 646 63.73 -12.43 7.69
CA GLU A 646 63.13 -11.91 8.95
C GLU A 646 63.77 -10.57 9.41
N ASP A 647 63.01 -9.46 9.52
CA ASP A 647 63.51 -8.07 9.67
C ASP A 647 64.43 -7.81 10.87
N VAL A 648 64.46 -8.73 11.84
CA VAL A 648 65.45 -8.76 12.93
C VAL A 648 66.87 -9.15 12.50
N SER A 649 67.03 -9.62 11.26
CA SER A 649 68.25 -10.15 10.65
C SER A 649 68.69 -9.38 9.40
N ASP A 650 67.78 -8.63 8.78
CA ASP A 650 68.06 -7.87 7.56
C ASP A 650 68.72 -6.50 7.84
N ASP A 651 69.55 -6.01 6.90
CA ASP A 651 70.14 -4.65 6.94
C ASP A 651 69.29 -3.63 6.13
N CYS A 652 68.30 -4.10 5.36
CA CYS A 652 67.38 -3.38 4.46
C CYS A 652 65.87 -3.78 4.60
N PRO A 653 65.28 -3.90 5.81
CA PRO A 653 64.06 -4.69 6.09
C PRO A 653 62.70 -4.12 5.61
N THR A 654 62.68 -3.28 4.58
CA THR A 654 61.45 -2.77 3.93
C THR A 654 61.71 -2.54 2.43
N VAL A 655 62.69 -3.23 1.86
CA VAL A 655 63.25 -3.07 0.51
C VAL A 655 63.86 -4.40 0.04
N VAL A 656 63.01 -5.24 -0.53
CA VAL A 656 63.32 -6.56 -1.14
C VAL A 656 64.76 -6.72 -1.63
N GLY A 657 65.51 -7.62 -1.01
CA GLY A 657 66.90 -7.90 -1.28
C GLY A 657 67.23 -9.38 -1.48
N ASN A 658 68.49 -9.64 -1.83
CA ASN A 658 69.03 -11.01 -1.91
C ASN A 658 70.58 -11.06 -1.84
N SER A 659 71.24 -9.92 -1.59
CA SER A 659 72.69 -9.78 -1.68
C SER A 659 73.43 -10.63 -0.65
N THR A 660 74.55 -11.23 -1.05
CA THR A 660 75.37 -12.09 -0.16
C THR A 660 76.83 -11.66 0.00
N LEU A 661 77.30 -10.66 -0.77
CA LEU A 661 78.61 -10.03 -0.61
C LEU A 661 78.48 -8.50 -0.73
N GLY A 662 79.09 -7.77 0.20
CA GLY A 662 78.93 -6.32 0.32
C GLY A 662 78.11 -6.00 1.56
N GLU A 663 76.86 -5.61 1.36
CA GLU A 663 75.77 -5.56 2.35
C GLU A 663 74.91 -6.84 2.17
N GLU A 664 74.21 -7.34 3.21
CA GLU A 664 73.48 -8.63 3.22
C GLU A 664 71.99 -8.33 3.45
N GLY A 665 71.08 -8.97 2.71
CA GLY A 665 69.65 -8.62 2.77
C GLY A 665 69.21 -7.43 1.89
N CYS A 666 70.16 -6.83 1.17
CA CYS A 666 69.88 -5.66 0.35
C CYS A 666 69.83 -6.02 -1.14
N LEU A 667 69.44 -5.05 -1.97
CA LEU A 667 69.34 -5.22 -3.42
C LEU A 667 70.72 -5.49 -4.08
N ASP A 668 70.84 -6.70 -4.65
CA ASP A 668 71.84 -7.12 -5.65
C ASP A 668 71.06 -7.36 -6.95
N SER A 669 71.14 -6.37 -7.86
CA SER A 669 70.26 -6.27 -9.03
C SER A 669 70.68 -7.14 -10.21
N ASP A 670 71.83 -7.81 -10.17
CA ASP A 670 72.27 -8.72 -11.24
C ASP A 670 72.65 -10.14 -10.79
N GLY A 671 72.76 -10.38 -9.48
CA GLY A 671 73.01 -11.69 -8.91
C GLY A 671 74.42 -12.23 -9.20
N ASP A 672 75.39 -11.37 -9.57
CA ASP A 672 76.81 -11.75 -9.58
C ASP A 672 77.36 -12.00 -8.17
N GLY A 673 76.63 -11.51 -7.17
CA GLY A 673 76.81 -11.70 -5.75
C GLY A 673 77.18 -10.42 -5.01
N TRP A 674 77.40 -9.30 -5.68
CA TRP A 674 77.77 -8.02 -5.10
C TRP A 674 76.58 -7.05 -4.96
N SER A 675 76.29 -6.61 -3.73
CA SER A 675 75.31 -5.53 -3.47
C SER A 675 75.61 -4.28 -4.32
N ASN A 676 74.57 -3.66 -4.89
CA ASN A 676 74.67 -2.60 -5.90
C ASN A 676 75.62 -1.44 -5.57
N ASN A 677 75.77 -1.12 -4.28
CA ASN A 677 76.63 -0.04 -3.79
C ASN A 677 78.15 -0.26 -4.03
N PHE A 678 78.57 -1.44 -4.49
CA PHE A 678 79.98 -1.83 -4.58
C PHE A 678 80.47 -2.35 -5.94
N ASP A 679 79.63 -2.28 -6.97
CA ASP A 679 79.97 -2.68 -8.34
C ASP A 679 80.13 -1.46 -9.28
N ASP A 680 80.93 -1.61 -10.35
CA ASP A 680 81.13 -0.63 -11.42
C ASP A 680 80.06 -0.77 -12.54
N CYS A 681 79.35 -1.90 -12.61
CA CYS A 681 78.16 -2.11 -13.44
C CYS A 681 77.02 -2.82 -12.64
N PRO A 682 76.45 -2.19 -11.58
CA PRO A 682 75.61 -2.80 -10.52
C PRO A 682 74.31 -3.53 -10.89
N THR A 683 74.09 -3.77 -12.16
CA THR A 683 72.86 -4.25 -12.78
C THR A 683 73.18 -5.10 -14.03
N GLU A 684 74.44 -5.54 -14.21
CA GLU A 684 74.92 -6.26 -15.39
C GLU A 684 76.00 -7.30 -15.03
N PHE A 685 75.57 -8.52 -14.69
CA PHE A 685 76.43 -9.67 -14.39
C PHE A 685 77.59 -9.79 -15.39
N GLY A 686 78.81 -9.50 -14.96
CA GLY A 686 79.91 -9.30 -15.90
C GLY A 686 81.28 -9.83 -15.47
N ASN A 687 82.21 -9.88 -16.43
CA ASN A 687 83.55 -10.41 -16.22
C ASN A 687 84.66 -9.78 -17.09
N SER A 688 84.35 -8.71 -17.83
CA SER A 688 85.22 -8.01 -18.78
C SER A 688 86.55 -7.51 -18.19
N THR A 689 87.56 -7.35 -19.05
CA THR A 689 88.94 -7.06 -18.61
C THR A 689 89.75 -6.06 -19.45
N LEU A 690 89.17 -5.53 -20.54
CA LEU A 690 89.79 -4.54 -21.43
C LEU A 690 88.93 -3.26 -21.48
N GLY A 691 89.37 -2.21 -22.20
CA GLY A 691 88.71 -0.88 -22.19
C GLY A 691 88.99 -0.06 -20.91
N GLY A 692 88.61 -0.59 -19.74
CA GLY A 692 88.92 0.02 -18.43
C GLY A 692 87.84 -0.08 -17.35
N LYS A 693 86.74 -0.79 -17.60
CA LYS A 693 85.75 -1.19 -16.58
C LYS A 693 86.04 -2.59 -16.04
N ASN A 694 85.40 -2.99 -14.95
CA ASN A 694 85.55 -4.28 -14.28
C ASN A 694 84.17 -4.78 -13.85
N ALA A 695 83.96 -6.11 -13.83
CA ALA A 695 82.67 -6.75 -13.53
C ALA A 695 81.52 -6.40 -14.50
N CYS A 696 81.80 -5.78 -15.66
CA CYS A 696 80.81 -5.54 -16.72
C CYS A 696 80.87 -6.62 -17.84
N PRO A 697 79.87 -6.73 -18.74
CA PRO A 697 79.85 -7.70 -19.86
C PRO A 697 80.96 -7.58 -20.95
N ASP A 698 81.23 -8.70 -21.65
CA ASP A 698 82.19 -8.93 -22.78
C ASP A 698 81.75 -10.22 -23.49
N ALA A 699 81.04 -10.10 -24.61
CA ALA A 699 80.02 -11.10 -24.97
C ALA A 699 80.21 -11.92 -26.28
N ASP A 700 80.88 -11.45 -27.35
CA ASP A 700 81.38 -12.34 -28.43
C ASP A 700 82.83 -12.84 -28.22
N GLY A 701 83.56 -12.18 -27.30
CA GLY A 701 84.95 -12.47 -26.99
C GLY A 701 85.96 -12.02 -28.05
N ASP A 702 85.64 -11.02 -28.88
CA ASP A 702 86.62 -10.27 -29.67
C ASP A 702 87.63 -9.53 -28.77
N GLY A 703 87.17 -9.11 -27.58
CA GLY A 703 87.97 -8.59 -26.47
C GLY A 703 87.82 -7.10 -26.17
N TRP A 704 86.77 -6.43 -26.64
CA TRP A 704 86.27 -5.20 -26.00
C TRP A 704 85.19 -5.55 -24.98
N ALA A 705 85.10 -4.76 -23.90
CA ALA A 705 83.89 -4.79 -23.09
C ALA A 705 82.77 -4.20 -23.93
N ASP A 706 81.58 -4.79 -23.90
CA ASP A 706 80.45 -4.52 -24.80
C ASP A 706 80.18 -3.00 -24.97
N VAL A 707 80.38 -2.24 -23.90
CA VAL A 707 80.35 -0.76 -23.81
C VAL A 707 81.28 0.03 -24.75
N ASP A 708 82.22 -0.60 -25.47
CA ASP A 708 83.23 0.05 -26.35
C ASP A 708 83.26 -0.51 -27.79
N ASP A 709 82.44 -1.52 -28.16
CA ASP A 709 82.27 -2.00 -29.55
C ASP A 709 80.85 -1.67 -30.08
N ALA A 710 80.72 -1.45 -31.39
CA ALA A 710 79.44 -1.15 -32.02
C ALA A 710 78.67 -2.41 -32.43
N PHE A 711 79.35 -3.56 -32.57
CA PHE A 711 78.76 -4.84 -32.98
C PHE A 711 79.46 -6.02 -32.29
N ASP A 712 79.53 -5.94 -30.95
CA ASP A 712 80.01 -6.92 -29.96
C ASP A 712 79.42 -8.36 -30.03
N GLN A 713 78.65 -8.67 -31.08
CA GLN A 713 78.02 -9.98 -31.35
C GLN A 713 78.18 -10.45 -32.82
N ASP A 714 78.50 -9.56 -33.77
CA ASP A 714 78.68 -9.92 -35.18
C ASP A 714 80.07 -9.50 -35.66
N ALA A 715 81.02 -10.43 -35.57
CA ALA A 715 82.39 -10.30 -36.10
C ALA A 715 82.50 -10.01 -37.62
N THR A 716 81.39 -9.78 -38.34
CA THR A 716 81.36 -9.28 -39.72
C THR A 716 80.99 -7.79 -39.86
N GLN A 717 80.49 -7.16 -38.79
CA GLN A 717 80.31 -5.71 -38.64
C GLN A 717 81.22 -5.21 -37.48
N TRP A 718 81.52 -3.91 -37.42
CA TRP A 718 82.34 -3.27 -36.36
C TRP A 718 82.30 -1.73 -36.45
N SER A 719 81.42 -1.18 -37.28
CA SER A 719 81.42 0.21 -37.68
C SER A 719 80.04 0.58 -38.20
N ASP A 720 79.58 1.72 -37.73
CA ASP A 720 78.24 2.25 -37.88
C ASP A 720 78.40 3.75 -38.19
N GLY A 721 77.94 4.17 -39.37
CA GLY A 721 78.32 5.43 -40.00
C GLY A 721 77.53 6.64 -39.48
N ASP A 722 76.28 6.41 -39.17
CA ASP A 722 75.31 7.33 -38.59
C ASP A 722 74.80 6.88 -37.20
N GLY A 723 74.98 5.62 -36.81
CA GLY A 723 74.92 5.17 -35.41
C GLY A 723 73.65 4.41 -35.03
N ASP A 724 73.08 3.59 -35.92
CA ASP A 724 71.74 2.99 -35.79
C ASP A 724 71.68 1.46 -35.63
N GLY A 725 72.82 0.77 -35.64
CA GLY A 725 72.86 -0.70 -35.52
C GLY A 725 72.66 -1.46 -36.85
N TYR A 726 72.56 -0.79 -38.00
CA TYR A 726 72.60 -1.42 -39.31
C TYR A 726 73.94 -1.11 -40.00
N GLY A 727 74.88 -2.05 -39.95
CA GLY A 727 76.22 -1.78 -40.47
C GLY A 727 76.23 -1.40 -41.96
N ASP A 728 76.77 -0.20 -42.28
CA ASP A 728 76.87 0.49 -43.59
C ASP A 728 77.25 -0.42 -44.79
N ASN A 729 77.87 -1.55 -44.48
CA ASN A 729 78.24 -2.59 -45.41
C ASN A 729 76.99 -3.28 -46.00
N ASN A 730 76.46 -2.69 -47.08
CA ASN A 730 75.33 -3.16 -47.90
C ASN A 730 75.42 -4.62 -48.43
N ALA A 731 76.45 -5.39 -48.08
CA ALA A 731 76.67 -6.79 -48.40
C ALA A 731 77.02 -7.68 -47.17
N GLY A 732 76.91 -7.15 -45.95
CA GLY A 732 76.96 -7.88 -44.69
C GLY A 732 75.63 -8.56 -44.35
N THR A 733 75.53 -9.06 -43.12
CA THR A 733 74.24 -9.36 -42.47
C THR A 733 73.49 -8.05 -42.20
N THR A 734 72.16 -8.07 -42.37
CA THR A 734 71.23 -6.93 -42.15
C THR A 734 71.74 -5.57 -42.65
N PRO A 735 71.84 -5.38 -43.98
CA PRO A 735 72.29 -4.12 -44.56
C PRO A 735 71.20 -3.04 -44.50
N ASP A 736 71.61 -1.82 -44.20
CA ASP A 736 70.77 -0.63 -44.19
C ASP A 736 70.25 -0.22 -45.60
N ASP A 737 68.96 0.12 -45.69
CA ASP A 737 68.25 0.69 -46.84
C ASP A 737 68.24 2.24 -46.84
N CYS A 738 68.61 2.89 -45.73
CA CYS A 738 68.76 4.35 -45.54
C CYS A 738 70.19 4.87 -45.12
N PRO A 739 71.34 4.50 -45.78
CA PRO A 739 72.76 4.64 -45.30
C PRO A 739 73.40 6.03 -45.10
N THR A 740 72.60 7.00 -44.71
CA THR A 740 73.00 8.39 -44.40
C THR A 740 72.04 9.07 -43.42
N VAL A 741 71.04 8.35 -42.92
CA VAL A 741 69.98 8.82 -42.02
C VAL A 741 69.64 7.68 -41.07
N ALA A 742 70.40 7.59 -39.97
CA ALA A 742 70.20 6.66 -38.87
C ALA A 742 68.72 6.35 -38.58
N GLY A 743 68.35 5.07 -38.57
CA GLY A 743 67.00 4.62 -38.34
C GLY A 743 66.91 3.15 -37.91
N THR A 744 65.78 2.74 -37.31
CA THR A 744 65.68 1.45 -36.61
C THR A 744 64.80 0.41 -37.30
N SER A 745 64.05 0.76 -38.36
CA SER A 745 63.01 -0.11 -38.95
C SER A 745 63.50 -1.50 -39.35
N THR A 746 62.68 -2.52 -39.10
CA THR A 746 62.97 -3.96 -39.27
C THR A 746 61.99 -4.71 -40.19
N MET A 747 60.78 -4.18 -40.41
CA MET A 747 59.62 -4.90 -40.95
C MET A 747 59.30 -4.57 -42.41
N ASP A 748 59.41 -3.30 -42.83
CA ASP A 748 59.09 -2.86 -44.20
C ASP A 748 60.33 -2.40 -45.02
N ARG A 749 61.15 -1.50 -44.48
CA ARG A 749 62.44 -1.03 -44.99
C ARG A 749 63.48 -1.20 -43.86
N LEU A 750 64.71 -1.66 -44.13
CA LEU A 750 65.67 -1.90 -43.03
C LEU A 750 66.52 -0.65 -42.74
N GLY A 751 66.69 -0.26 -41.47
CA GLY A 751 67.56 0.86 -41.08
C GLY A 751 67.07 2.26 -41.49
N CYS A 752 65.80 2.38 -41.86
CA CYS A 752 65.18 3.68 -42.14
C CYS A 752 64.59 4.28 -40.86
N VAL A 753 64.39 5.61 -40.87
CA VAL A 753 63.81 6.32 -39.73
C VAL A 753 62.47 5.66 -39.38
N ASP A 754 62.38 5.35 -38.11
CA ASP A 754 61.34 4.63 -37.41
C ASP A 754 61.36 5.30 -36.04
N THR A 755 60.48 6.28 -35.89
CA THR A 755 60.57 7.27 -34.80
C THR A 755 60.13 6.69 -33.46
N ASP A 756 59.34 5.62 -33.46
CA ASP A 756 58.89 4.91 -32.27
C ASP A 756 59.55 3.54 -32.04
N GLY A 757 59.95 2.82 -33.10
CA GLY A 757 60.72 1.58 -33.02
C GLY A 757 59.91 0.29 -33.20
N ASP A 758 58.69 0.31 -33.72
CA ASP A 758 57.91 -0.93 -33.96
C ASP A 758 58.45 -1.80 -35.12
N GLY A 759 59.33 -1.23 -35.94
CA GLY A 759 59.95 -1.85 -37.09
C GLY A 759 59.40 -1.37 -38.45
N TYR A 760 58.29 -0.66 -38.49
CA TYR A 760 57.74 -0.01 -39.68
C TYR A 760 58.29 1.42 -39.80
N SER A 761 58.62 1.82 -41.02
CA SER A 761 59.33 3.08 -41.22
C SER A 761 58.41 4.30 -41.40
N ASP A 762 58.86 5.44 -40.87
CA ASP A 762 58.24 6.76 -40.99
C ASP A 762 57.77 7.07 -42.42
N SER A 763 56.58 7.67 -42.54
CA SER A 763 56.07 8.13 -43.82
C SER A 763 56.94 9.22 -44.47
N ASP A 764 57.29 9.04 -45.75
CA ASP A 764 58.03 10.00 -46.57
C ASP A 764 57.37 10.26 -47.93
N ALA A 765 57.93 11.19 -48.71
CA ALA A 765 57.40 11.59 -50.01
C ALA A 765 57.35 10.49 -51.10
N MET A 766 57.83 9.27 -50.82
CA MET A 766 57.81 8.09 -51.69
C MET A 766 57.22 6.83 -51.04
N TRP A 767 56.87 6.87 -49.75
CA TRP A 767 56.29 5.76 -48.97
C TRP A 767 55.34 6.37 -47.93
N ASP A 768 54.04 6.32 -48.17
CA ASP A 768 52.98 6.93 -47.33
C ASP A 768 52.09 5.86 -46.67
N THR A 769 51.21 6.26 -45.75
CA THR A 769 50.36 5.35 -44.96
C THR A 769 49.47 4.46 -45.84
N GLU A 770 48.84 5.00 -46.88
CA GLU A 770 48.07 4.23 -47.89
C GLU A 770 48.95 3.23 -48.68
N SER A 771 50.28 3.37 -48.65
CA SER A 771 51.25 2.45 -49.25
C SER A 771 51.84 1.43 -48.27
N GLY A 772 51.59 1.56 -46.96
CA GLY A 772 52.15 0.70 -45.90
C GLY A 772 53.41 1.26 -45.21
N ALA A 773 53.59 2.59 -45.21
CA ALA A 773 54.38 3.24 -44.17
C ALA A 773 53.58 3.25 -42.86
N ASP A 774 54.27 3.39 -41.74
CA ASP A 774 53.62 3.51 -40.44
C ASP A 774 52.65 4.72 -40.37
N ALA A 775 51.50 4.48 -39.74
CA ALA A 775 50.41 5.41 -39.51
C ALA A 775 50.55 6.23 -38.22
N PHE A 776 51.29 5.74 -37.21
CA PHE A 776 51.38 6.33 -35.87
C PHE A 776 52.82 6.53 -35.39
N VAL A 777 53.64 7.25 -36.17
CA VAL A 777 55.10 7.49 -36.02
C VAL A 777 55.67 7.89 -34.64
N ASP A 778 54.85 8.01 -33.60
CA ASP A 778 55.23 8.25 -32.21
C ASP A 778 54.70 7.13 -31.24
N ASP A 779 54.13 6.00 -31.73
CA ASP A 779 53.52 4.90 -30.95
C ASP A 779 53.88 3.49 -31.48
N ALA A 780 54.92 2.90 -30.88
CA ALA A 780 55.51 1.63 -31.32
C ALA A 780 54.63 0.37 -31.15
N THR A 781 53.36 0.55 -30.78
CA THR A 781 52.39 -0.52 -30.62
C THR A 781 51.39 -0.56 -31.78
N GLN A 782 51.36 0.47 -32.62
CA GLN A 782 50.35 0.69 -33.66
C GLN A 782 50.96 1.14 -34.99
N TRP A 783 50.70 0.41 -36.08
CA TRP A 783 51.16 0.77 -37.43
C TRP A 783 50.05 0.84 -38.49
N SER A 784 48.80 0.64 -38.08
CA SER A 784 47.66 0.48 -38.98
C SER A 784 46.42 1.11 -38.38
N ASP A 785 45.77 1.95 -39.18
CA ASP A 785 44.52 2.66 -38.91
C ASP A 785 43.58 2.33 -40.08
N PHE A 786 42.65 1.38 -39.88
CA PHE A 786 41.89 0.82 -41.01
C PHE A 786 40.71 1.68 -41.47
N ASP A 787 40.06 2.41 -40.56
CA ASP A 787 38.92 3.27 -40.88
C ASP A 787 39.24 4.77 -40.85
N GLY A 788 40.34 5.19 -40.21
CA GLY A 788 40.94 6.52 -40.37
C GLY A 788 40.58 7.50 -39.25
N ASP A 789 40.19 7.03 -38.07
CA ASP A 789 39.78 7.89 -36.96
C ASP A 789 40.94 8.33 -36.03
N GLY A 790 42.09 7.66 -36.13
CA GLY A 790 43.28 7.95 -35.33
C GLY A 790 43.45 7.07 -34.08
N PHE A 791 42.77 5.93 -33.99
CA PHE A 791 43.12 4.83 -33.09
C PHE A 791 43.63 3.63 -33.90
N GLY A 792 44.55 2.85 -33.32
CA GLY A 792 45.25 1.81 -34.06
C GLY A 792 44.59 0.43 -33.95
N ASP A 793 44.68 -0.35 -35.03
CA ASP A 793 43.97 -1.63 -35.17
C ASP A 793 44.43 -2.73 -34.18
N ASN A 794 45.68 -2.67 -33.69
CA ASN A 794 46.25 -3.68 -32.79
C ASN A 794 45.59 -3.60 -31.40
N TYR A 795 45.60 -4.71 -30.66
CA TYR A 795 44.83 -4.85 -29.43
C TYR A 795 45.50 -5.72 -28.36
N ALA A 796 45.37 -5.32 -27.10
CA ALA A 796 45.90 -6.00 -25.91
C ALA A 796 44.81 -6.60 -25.02
N ASN A 797 43.56 -6.17 -25.15
CA ASN A 797 42.52 -6.49 -24.18
C ASN A 797 42.12 -7.97 -24.23
N ILE A 798 42.63 -8.73 -23.25
CA ILE A 798 42.40 -10.17 -23.05
C ILE A 798 40.92 -10.54 -22.87
N SER A 799 40.06 -9.62 -22.43
CA SER A 799 38.63 -9.90 -22.25
C SER A 799 37.88 -10.07 -23.58
N TRP A 800 38.49 -9.67 -24.71
CA TRP A 800 37.90 -9.78 -26.05
C TRP A 800 38.06 -11.18 -26.66
N GLU A 801 37.85 -12.25 -25.88
CA GLU A 801 38.03 -13.65 -26.33
C GLU A 801 37.14 -14.01 -27.55
N ASP A 802 36.02 -13.32 -27.74
CA ASP A 802 35.08 -13.48 -28.86
C ASP A 802 35.29 -12.45 -30.01
N ARG A 803 36.43 -11.71 -30.06
CA ARG A 803 36.74 -10.72 -31.12
C ARG A 803 36.60 -11.33 -32.53
N ASN A 804 35.96 -10.60 -33.43
CA ASN A 804 35.66 -11.10 -34.77
C ASN A 804 36.95 -11.36 -35.59
N PRO A 805 37.25 -12.60 -36.04
CA PRO A 805 38.50 -12.93 -36.75
C PRO A 805 38.66 -12.31 -38.15
N SER A 806 37.73 -11.46 -38.59
CA SER A 806 37.84 -10.67 -39.83
C SER A 806 38.11 -9.19 -39.62
N TRP A 807 38.23 -8.72 -38.38
CA TRP A 807 38.69 -7.37 -38.06
C TRP A 807 40.21 -7.24 -38.24
N PRO A 808 40.73 -6.04 -38.55
CA PRO A 808 42.16 -5.79 -38.71
C PRO A 808 42.90 -5.80 -37.36
N GLY A 809 44.22 -5.60 -37.43
CA GLY A 809 45.13 -5.61 -36.29
C GLY A 809 45.49 -7.00 -35.76
N GLU A 810 46.60 -7.06 -35.04
CA GLU A 810 47.04 -8.26 -34.32
C GLU A 810 47.04 -8.06 -32.80
N TYR A 811 47.01 -9.18 -32.08
CA TYR A 811 47.09 -9.14 -30.62
C TYR A 811 48.52 -8.83 -30.20
N ARG A 812 48.70 -7.80 -29.38
CA ARG A 812 49.94 -7.52 -28.65
C ARG A 812 49.60 -7.05 -27.24
N ASP A 813 50.34 -7.52 -26.25
CA ASP A 813 50.14 -7.22 -24.83
C ASP A 813 50.61 -5.82 -24.39
N ASP A 814 51.28 -5.07 -25.28
CA ASP A 814 51.83 -3.73 -25.02
C ASP A 814 50.95 -2.56 -25.49
N VAL A 815 49.88 -2.82 -26.26
CA VAL A 815 49.03 -1.77 -26.85
C VAL A 815 48.12 -1.11 -25.81
N VAL A 816 48.20 0.22 -25.69
CA VAL A 816 47.36 1.02 -24.78
C VAL A 816 46.23 1.76 -25.53
N LEU A 817 46.52 2.29 -26.73
CA LEU A 817 45.55 3.00 -27.58
C LEU A 817 45.00 2.08 -28.69
N GLN A 818 44.38 0.99 -28.23
CA GLN A 818 43.76 -0.04 -29.07
C GLN A 818 42.34 0.31 -29.48
N ASP A 819 42.03 0.21 -30.77
CA ASP A 819 40.66 0.40 -31.25
C ASP A 819 39.76 -0.83 -31.00
N ALA A 820 38.63 -0.57 -30.34
CA ALA A 820 37.56 -1.53 -30.07
C ALA A 820 36.56 -1.66 -31.23
N CYS A 821 36.52 -0.70 -32.16
CA CYS A 821 35.62 -0.62 -33.29
C CYS A 821 36.32 -0.46 -34.68
N PRO A 822 37.39 -1.22 -35.03
CA PRO A 822 38.33 -0.98 -36.16
C PRO A 822 37.80 -1.29 -37.57
N THR A 823 36.56 -0.91 -37.81
CA THR A 823 35.86 -0.90 -39.09
C THR A 823 34.79 0.21 -39.15
N GLN A 824 34.70 1.07 -38.12
CA GLN A 824 33.72 2.13 -37.96
C GLN A 824 34.27 3.30 -37.11
N GLU A 825 34.80 4.33 -37.80
CA GLU A 825 35.27 5.61 -37.24
C GLU A 825 34.51 6.07 -35.97
N GLY A 826 35.24 6.32 -34.89
CA GLY A 826 34.73 6.75 -33.59
C GLY A 826 35.64 7.74 -32.84
N THR A 827 35.27 8.06 -31.60
CA THR A 827 36.02 8.98 -30.73
C THR A 827 35.92 8.66 -29.23
N SER A 828 35.24 7.57 -28.83
CA SER A 828 35.20 7.15 -27.43
C SER A 828 36.61 6.79 -26.92
N TRP A 829 36.81 6.91 -25.61
CA TRP A 829 38.09 6.65 -24.93
C TRP A 829 37.93 6.13 -23.48
N GLN A 830 36.71 6.05 -22.97
CA GLN A 830 36.38 5.55 -21.62
C GLN A 830 36.20 4.03 -21.59
N ASN A 831 36.34 3.45 -20.40
CA ASN A 831 36.07 2.03 -20.09
C ASN A 831 36.73 1.00 -21.04
N GLY A 832 37.87 1.34 -21.63
CA GLY A 832 38.60 0.47 -22.56
C GLY A 832 37.93 0.24 -23.93
N LEU A 833 36.81 0.92 -24.22
CA LEU A 833 36.19 0.95 -25.55
C LEU A 833 36.65 2.19 -26.32
N ILE A 834 37.94 2.24 -26.61
CA ILE A 834 38.57 3.33 -27.36
C ILE A 834 38.23 3.18 -28.87
N GLY A 835 38.05 4.28 -29.60
CA GLY A 835 37.79 4.28 -31.06
C GLY A 835 36.38 3.90 -31.50
N CYS A 836 35.47 3.66 -30.56
CA CYS A 836 34.07 3.42 -30.89
C CYS A 836 33.27 4.72 -31.10
N PRO A 837 32.13 4.65 -31.84
CA PRO A 837 31.26 5.80 -32.05
C PRO A 837 30.78 6.42 -30.73
N ASP A 838 31.15 7.67 -30.54
CA ASP A 838 30.71 8.58 -29.47
C ASP A 838 29.99 9.75 -30.19
N GLN A 839 28.74 10.05 -29.80
CA GLN A 839 27.90 10.99 -30.56
C GLN A 839 28.03 12.45 -30.08
N ASP A 840 28.33 12.68 -28.82
CA ASP A 840 28.35 14.02 -28.22
C ASP A 840 29.74 14.46 -27.70
N GLY A 841 30.65 13.51 -27.50
CA GLY A 841 32.09 13.73 -27.37
C GLY A 841 32.63 13.67 -25.94
N ASP A 842 31.96 12.99 -25.01
CA ASP A 842 32.42 12.87 -23.62
C ASP A 842 33.43 11.74 -23.37
N GLY A 843 33.53 10.79 -24.31
CA GLY A 843 34.40 9.63 -24.25
C GLY A 843 33.71 8.28 -24.08
N TRP A 844 32.42 8.21 -23.81
CA TRP A 844 31.71 6.93 -23.68
C TRP A 844 31.19 6.42 -25.02
N TYR A 845 31.08 5.10 -25.15
CA TYR A 845 30.54 4.48 -26.35
C TYR A 845 29.01 4.53 -26.32
N ASN A 846 28.37 4.94 -27.41
CA ASN A 846 26.90 5.05 -27.60
C ASN A 846 26.02 3.84 -27.16
N LEU A 847 26.58 2.68 -26.81
CA LEU A 847 25.85 1.51 -26.27
C LEU A 847 26.16 1.18 -24.79
N GLN A 848 27.19 1.80 -24.20
CA GLN A 848 27.47 1.76 -22.76
C GLN A 848 27.04 3.05 -22.06
N ASP A 849 27.00 4.14 -22.81
CA ASP A 849 26.51 5.45 -22.41
C ASP A 849 24.98 5.45 -22.24
N ALA A 850 24.51 5.81 -21.04
CA ALA A 850 23.09 5.98 -20.74
C ALA A 850 22.47 7.22 -21.42
N PHE A 851 23.26 8.25 -21.73
CA PHE A 851 22.83 9.53 -22.28
C PHE A 851 23.57 9.95 -23.58
N PRO A 852 23.48 9.22 -24.71
CA PRO A 852 24.27 9.46 -25.95
C PRO A 852 23.95 10.73 -26.76
N ASN A 853 23.42 11.77 -26.12
CA ASN A 853 23.19 13.09 -26.67
C ASN A 853 23.55 14.22 -25.66
N ASP A 854 23.99 13.89 -24.44
CA ASP A 854 24.43 14.85 -23.43
C ASP A 854 25.83 14.49 -22.91
N ALA A 855 26.85 15.13 -23.50
CA ALA A 855 28.27 14.96 -23.21
C ALA A 855 28.72 15.38 -21.78
N THR A 856 27.80 15.40 -20.84
CA THR A 856 28.03 15.67 -19.42
C THR A 856 27.45 14.59 -18.52
N GLN A 857 26.74 13.59 -19.08
CA GLN A 857 26.18 12.43 -18.39
C GLN A 857 26.46 11.17 -19.19
N TRP A 858 26.73 10.06 -18.50
CA TRP A 858 27.10 8.79 -19.15
C TRP A 858 26.66 7.54 -18.38
N SER A 859 26.21 7.71 -17.14
CA SER A 859 25.83 6.65 -16.20
C SER A 859 24.50 7.01 -15.56
N ASP A 860 23.70 5.97 -15.31
CA ASP A 860 22.33 5.96 -14.79
C ASP A 860 22.25 4.65 -13.98
N LEU A 861 22.71 4.69 -12.73
CA LEU A 861 22.99 3.48 -11.94
C LEU A 861 21.70 2.77 -11.49
N ASP A 862 20.63 3.52 -11.24
CA ASP A 862 19.35 2.99 -10.78
C ASP A 862 18.27 2.89 -11.89
N GLY A 863 18.49 3.55 -13.03
CA GLY A 863 17.69 3.41 -14.25
C GLY A 863 16.51 4.36 -14.38
N ASP A 864 16.52 5.49 -13.66
CA ASP A 864 15.40 6.44 -13.62
C ASP A 864 15.40 7.47 -14.78
N GLY A 865 16.56 7.65 -15.44
CA GLY A 865 16.74 8.58 -16.56
C GLY A 865 17.31 9.96 -16.19
N TYR A 866 17.83 10.14 -14.98
CA TYR A 866 18.77 11.20 -14.58
C TYR A 866 20.21 10.64 -14.53
N GLY A 867 21.20 11.53 -14.60
CA GLY A 867 22.60 11.10 -14.79
C GLY A 867 23.48 11.29 -13.55
N ASP A 868 24.19 10.23 -13.14
CA ASP A 868 24.96 10.14 -11.90
C ASP A 868 26.07 11.21 -11.74
N ASN A 869 26.55 11.81 -12.85
CA ASN A 869 27.62 12.80 -12.76
C ASN A 869 27.06 14.12 -12.20
N ALA A 870 27.27 14.34 -10.90
CA ALA A 870 26.88 15.56 -10.17
C ALA A 870 27.39 16.91 -10.74
N SER A 871 28.28 16.90 -11.75
CA SER A 871 28.71 18.09 -12.49
C SER A 871 28.07 18.25 -13.89
N GLY A 872 27.19 17.33 -14.28
CA GLY A 872 26.51 17.31 -15.57
C GLY A 872 25.20 18.13 -15.61
N ASN A 873 24.58 18.13 -16.79
CA ASN A 873 23.23 18.64 -16.98
C ASN A 873 22.24 17.66 -16.35
N ASP A 874 21.16 18.20 -15.77
CA ASP A 874 20.07 17.43 -15.16
C ASP A 874 20.60 16.23 -14.33
N ALA A 875 21.63 16.51 -13.52
CA ALA A 875 22.35 15.50 -12.76
C ALA A 875 21.51 14.97 -11.62
N ASP A 876 21.57 13.66 -11.44
CA ASP A 876 20.91 12.98 -10.35
C ASP A 876 21.51 13.41 -9.01
N GLN A 877 20.62 13.59 -8.05
CA GLN A 877 20.88 14.00 -6.68
C GLN A 877 20.61 12.84 -5.68
N CYS A 878 20.16 11.68 -6.17
CA CYS A 878 20.09 10.39 -5.49
C CYS A 878 20.59 9.19 -6.35
N PRO A 879 21.85 9.17 -6.86
CA PRO A 879 22.36 8.21 -7.88
C PRO A 879 22.38 6.71 -7.56
N GLU A 880 21.69 6.26 -6.51
CA GLU A 880 21.57 4.86 -6.08
C GLU A 880 20.09 4.48 -5.82
N ILE A 881 19.14 5.41 -6.01
CA ILE A 881 17.74 5.30 -5.58
C ILE A 881 16.80 5.95 -6.61
N ALA A 882 16.38 5.15 -7.59
CA ALA A 882 15.57 5.59 -8.72
C ALA A 882 14.34 6.42 -8.32
N GLY A 883 14.21 7.60 -8.92
CA GLY A 883 13.20 8.58 -8.57
C GLY A 883 12.46 9.21 -9.74
N THR A 884 11.64 10.20 -9.40
CA THR A 884 10.77 10.92 -10.34
C THR A 884 10.72 12.42 -10.08
N SER A 885 11.39 12.92 -9.03
CA SER A 885 11.44 14.35 -8.71
C SER A 885 12.07 15.16 -9.84
N THR A 886 11.49 16.35 -10.09
CA THR A 886 11.85 17.21 -11.23
C THR A 886 12.10 18.68 -10.85
N VAL A 887 11.97 19.05 -9.57
CA VAL A 887 11.94 20.45 -9.13
C VAL A 887 13.04 20.83 -8.13
N ASP A 888 13.36 19.99 -7.15
CA ASP A 888 14.31 20.28 -6.08
C ASP A 888 15.55 19.37 -6.08
N ARG A 889 15.36 18.06 -6.14
CA ARG A 889 16.39 17.04 -6.31
C ARG A 889 16.03 16.13 -7.46
N LEU A 890 16.60 16.41 -8.62
CA LEU A 890 16.43 15.58 -9.81
C LEU A 890 16.87 14.14 -9.50
N GLY A 891 16.08 13.17 -9.96
CA GLY A 891 16.30 11.73 -9.78
C GLY A 891 16.06 11.16 -8.37
N CYS A 892 15.67 11.98 -7.40
CA CYS A 892 15.24 11.46 -6.10
C CYS A 892 13.76 11.01 -6.11
N VAL A 893 13.45 10.05 -5.25
CA VAL A 893 12.08 9.55 -4.99
C VAL A 893 11.11 10.72 -4.75
N ASP A 894 9.96 10.67 -5.40
CA ASP A 894 8.82 11.59 -5.28
C ASP A 894 7.58 10.69 -5.15
N SER A 895 7.02 10.60 -3.93
CA SER A 895 5.98 9.62 -3.61
C SER A 895 4.59 9.94 -4.17
N ASP A 896 4.34 11.15 -4.70
CA ASP A 896 3.00 11.56 -5.15
C ASP A 896 2.90 12.22 -6.55
N ASP A 897 4.03 12.30 -7.29
CA ASP A 897 4.18 12.83 -8.65
C ASP A 897 3.98 14.37 -8.76
N ASP A 898 4.27 15.15 -7.71
CA ASP A 898 4.17 16.62 -7.75
C ASP A 898 5.44 17.33 -8.28
N GLY A 899 6.57 16.61 -8.27
CA GLY A 899 7.87 17.01 -8.75
C GLY A 899 8.87 17.40 -7.66
N TYR A 900 8.50 17.41 -6.37
CA TYR A 900 9.42 17.60 -5.25
C TYR A 900 9.83 16.25 -4.64
N SER A 901 11.08 16.15 -4.19
CA SER A 901 11.63 14.90 -3.65
C SER A 901 11.26 14.67 -2.20
N ASP A 902 11.03 13.41 -1.87
CA ASP A 902 10.80 12.94 -0.51
C ASP A 902 11.97 13.37 0.42
N PRO A 903 11.67 13.74 1.67
CA PRO A 903 12.65 14.16 2.65
C PRO A 903 13.45 12.99 3.23
N ASP A 904 14.78 13.12 3.21
CA ASP A 904 15.69 12.20 3.88
C ASP A 904 16.57 12.88 4.95
N ILE A 905 17.51 12.11 5.51
CA ILE A 905 18.43 12.57 6.57
C ILE A 905 19.38 13.69 6.13
N SER A 906 19.64 13.82 4.82
CA SER A 906 20.50 14.80 4.18
C SER A 906 19.72 15.98 3.58
N TRP A 907 18.48 15.73 3.16
CA TRP A 907 17.57 16.69 2.52
C TRP A 907 16.22 16.72 3.24
N THR A 908 16.12 17.55 4.27
CA THR A 908 14.88 17.70 5.05
C THR A 908 13.92 18.73 4.41
N PRO A 909 12.63 18.80 4.82
CA PRO A 909 11.70 19.81 4.29
C PRO A 909 12.18 21.25 4.55
N ALA A 910 12.92 21.46 5.64
CA ALA A 910 13.57 22.73 5.95
C ALA A 910 14.72 23.13 5.00
N GLN A 911 15.17 22.21 4.13
CA GLN A 911 16.18 22.43 3.09
C GLN A 911 15.58 22.60 1.70
N GLY A 912 14.35 22.15 1.49
CA GLY A 912 13.63 22.25 0.21
C GLY A 912 12.98 20.96 -0.27
N ALA A 913 13.11 19.86 0.49
CA ALA A 913 12.39 18.62 0.26
C ALA A 913 10.88 18.81 0.41
N ASP A 914 10.13 17.87 -0.13
CA ASP A 914 8.70 17.80 0.08
C ASP A 914 8.37 17.67 1.59
N ALA A 915 7.42 18.50 2.04
CA ALA A 915 6.87 18.46 3.38
C ALA A 915 5.64 17.53 3.50
N PHE A 916 5.06 17.07 2.39
CA PHE A 916 3.77 16.38 2.31
C PHE A 916 3.72 15.29 1.23
N MET A 917 4.57 14.25 1.33
CA MET A 917 4.79 13.07 0.46
C MET A 917 3.56 12.23 -0.01
N ALA A 918 2.35 12.75 0.08
CA ALA A 918 1.08 12.12 -0.26
C ALA A 918 -0.04 13.13 -0.64
N ASP A 919 0.26 14.42 -0.72
CA ASP A 919 -0.63 15.48 -1.24
C ASP A 919 0.09 16.22 -2.38
N PRO A 920 -0.11 15.82 -3.66
CA PRO A 920 0.63 16.32 -4.83
C PRO A 920 0.19 17.73 -5.27
N THR A 921 -0.19 18.52 -4.28
CA THR A 921 -0.59 19.90 -4.38
C THR A 921 0.08 20.77 -3.30
N GLN A 922 0.84 20.18 -2.38
CA GLN A 922 1.53 20.85 -1.28
C GLN A 922 2.94 20.27 -1.11
N TRP A 923 3.95 21.13 -1.06
CA TRP A 923 5.36 20.67 -1.03
C TRP A 923 6.27 21.44 -0.06
N ALA A 924 5.70 22.35 0.73
CA ALA A 924 6.48 23.21 1.62
C ALA A 924 5.68 23.59 2.86
N ASP A 925 6.32 23.54 4.03
CA ASP A 925 5.80 23.95 5.33
C ASP A 925 6.84 24.87 6.00
N GLN A 926 6.65 26.18 5.91
CA GLN A 926 7.67 27.16 6.33
C GLN A 926 7.80 27.32 7.85
N ASP A 927 6.78 26.95 8.64
CA ASP A 927 6.78 27.13 10.10
C ASP A 927 6.60 25.83 10.91
N ASN A 928 6.53 24.70 10.21
CA ASN A 928 6.43 23.32 10.67
C ASN A 928 5.14 23.04 11.44
N ASP A 929 3.99 23.41 10.86
CA ASP A 929 2.67 23.26 11.47
C ASP A 929 1.75 22.20 10.84
N PHE A 930 2.23 21.56 9.77
CA PHE A 930 1.56 20.55 8.96
C PHE A 930 0.41 21.07 8.07
N PHE A 931 0.44 22.34 7.66
CA PHE A 931 -0.34 22.87 6.55
C PHE A 931 0.57 23.43 5.44
N GLY A 932 0.21 23.18 4.18
CA GLY A 932 1.10 23.47 3.06
C GLY A 932 1.04 24.92 2.56
N ASP A 933 2.22 25.51 2.35
CA ASP A 933 2.44 26.89 1.92
C ASP A 933 1.83 27.21 0.53
N ASN A 934 1.58 26.21 -0.34
CA ASN A 934 1.15 26.47 -1.72
C ASN A 934 -0.32 26.93 -1.73
N PRO A 935 -0.61 28.22 -2.06
CA PRO A 935 -1.97 28.77 -1.99
C PRO A 935 -2.94 28.21 -3.06
N ALA A 936 -2.46 27.30 -3.92
CA ALA A 936 -3.26 26.60 -4.92
C ALA A 936 -3.58 25.13 -4.57
N GLY A 937 -2.97 24.58 -3.51
CA GLY A 937 -3.16 23.18 -3.11
C GLY A 937 -4.41 22.91 -2.26
N GLU A 938 -4.56 21.67 -1.80
CA GLU A 938 -5.56 21.32 -0.80
C GLU A 938 -5.17 21.88 0.58
N ARG A 939 -6.15 22.41 1.33
CA ARG A 939 -5.99 23.01 2.68
C ARG A 939 -4.75 23.91 2.83
N PRO A 940 -4.57 24.91 1.95
CA PRO A 940 -3.38 25.73 1.95
C PRO A 940 -3.30 26.57 3.23
N ASP A 941 -2.10 26.69 3.78
CA ASP A 941 -1.86 27.51 4.94
C ASP A 941 -2.19 28.99 4.62
N ALA A 942 -3.02 29.57 5.48
CA ALA A 942 -3.43 30.95 5.44
C ALA A 942 -2.51 31.87 6.29
N CYS A 943 -1.55 31.30 7.02
CA CYS A 943 -0.51 31.95 7.80
C CYS A 943 0.95 31.44 7.61
N PRO A 944 1.52 31.21 6.38
CA PRO A 944 2.81 30.53 6.04
C PRO A 944 4.16 30.92 6.73
N THR A 945 4.13 31.38 7.97
CA THR A 945 5.22 31.98 8.76
C THR A 945 4.91 32.05 10.27
N VAL A 946 3.70 31.64 10.70
CA VAL A 946 3.16 31.75 12.06
C VAL A 946 2.48 30.44 12.46
N ARG A 947 3.32 29.44 12.76
CA ARG A 947 2.95 28.08 13.19
C ARG A 947 1.62 28.01 13.92
N GLY A 948 0.63 27.44 13.25
CA GLY A 948 -0.73 27.32 13.71
C GLY A 948 -1.14 25.92 14.13
N THR A 949 -2.43 25.81 14.43
CA THR A 949 -3.16 24.53 14.51
C THR A 949 -4.62 24.65 14.05
N SER A 950 -5.07 25.81 13.56
CA SER A 950 -6.45 25.97 13.10
C SER A 950 -6.71 25.18 11.81
N PHE A 951 -7.90 24.58 11.71
CA PHE A 951 -8.32 23.70 10.59
C PHE A 951 -9.79 23.91 10.18
N ILE A 952 -10.46 24.96 10.67
CA ILE A 952 -11.90 25.22 10.42
C ILE A 952 -12.13 26.46 9.54
N ASP A 953 -11.47 27.59 9.81
CA ASP A 953 -11.68 28.85 9.10
C ASP A 953 -10.50 29.24 8.20
N ARG A 954 -9.30 29.21 8.76
CA ARG A 954 -8.01 29.45 8.12
C ARG A 954 -7.12 28.29 8.53
N PHE A 955 -6.69 27.48 7.57
CA PHE A 955 -5.71 26.42 7.84
C PHE A 955 -4.38 27.06 8.25
N GLY A 956 -3.64 26.41 9.16
CA GLY A 956 -2.28 26.77 9.59
C GLY A 956 -2.06 28.10 10.34
N CYS A 957 -3.10 28.66 10.96
CA CYS A 957 -2.97 29.87 11.77
C CYS A 957 -2.95 29.59 13.28
N GLU A 958 -2.34 30.50 14.05
CA GLU A 958 -2.32 30.48 15.53
C GLU A 958 -3.75 30.27 16.06
N ASP A 959 -3.92 29.26 16.91
CA ASP A 959 -5.17 28.87 17.58
C ASP A 959 -4.81 28.66 19.06
N GLY A 960 -5.22 29.62 19.90
CA GLY A 960 -4.74 29.76 21.28
C GLY A 960 -5.29 28.71 22.25
N ASP A 961 -6.32 27.95 21.88
CA ASP A 961 -6.97 26.97 22.76
C ASP A 961 -7.27 25.59 22.13
N GLY A 962 -7.04 25.44 20.82
CA GLY A 962 -7.04 24.19 20.08
C GLY A 962 -8.40 23.79 19.51
N ASP A 963 -9.34 24.72 19.36
CA ASP A 963 -10.70 24.42 18.86
C ASP A 963 -10.82 24.30 17.34
N GLY A 964 -9.75 24.67 16.62
CA GLY A 964 -9.64 24.62 15.17
C GLY A 964 -9.93 25.95 14.47
N ILE A 965 -10.31 27.02 15.18
CA ILE A 965 -10.57 28.35 14.63
C ILE A 965 -9.42 29.29 14.96
N SER A 966 -8.98 30.07 13.97
CA SER A 966 -7.79 30.91 14.09
C SER A 966 -8.00 32.19 14.92
N ASP A 967 -7.00 32.53 15.74
CA ASP A 967 -6.92 33.75 16.55
C ASP A 967 -7.12 35.04 15.73
N ALA A 968 -7.70 36.05 16.38
CA ALA A 968 -7.94 37.36 15.77
C ALA A 968 -6.65 38.17 15.55
N THR A 969 -6.28 38.36 14.28
CA THR A 969 -5.14 39.18 13.85
C THR A 969 -5.57 40.58 13.37
N ALA A 970 -4.61 41.39 12.94
CA ALA A 970 -4.89 42.71 12.34
C ALA A 970 -5.50 42.62 10.93
N GLU A 971 -5.36 41.47 10.25
CA GLU A 971 -5.81 41.25 8.87
C GLU A 971 -7.00 40.26 8.81
N TRP A 972 -7.12 39.39 9.82
CA TRP A 972 -8.26 38.51 10.07
C TRP A 972 -8.94 38.89 11.39
N THR A 973 -9.99 39.71 11.31
CA THR A 973 -10.70 40.22 12.49
C THR A 973 -11.91 39.37 12.87
N LEU A 974 -12.45 39.57 14.07
CA LEU A 974 -13.70 38.94 14.55
C LEU A 974 -14.91 39.16 13.62
N GLU A 975 -14.92 40.23 12.81
CA GLU A 975 -15.99 40.47 11.82
C GLU A 975 -15.81 39.65 10.52
N GLN A 976 -14.66 38.98 10.35
CA GLN A 976 -14.32 38.18 9.17
C GLN A 976 -14.40 36.66 9.40
N GLY A 977 -14.29 36.21 10.65
CA GLY A 977 -14.37 34.78 11.00
C GLY A 977 -13.51 34.36 12.19
N ALA A 978 -12.56 35.21 12.61
CA ALA A 978 -11.58 34.88 13.65
C ALA A 978 -12.20 34.56 15.01
N ASP A 979 -11.52 33.73 15.79
CA ASP A 979 -11.96 33.34 17.12
C ASP A 979 -12.06 34.56 18.08
N ALA A 980 -13.20 34.61 18.75
CA ALA A 980 -13.59 35.60 19.74
C ALA A 980 -13.30 35.17 21.19
N CYS A 981 -12.82 33.95 21.43
CA CYS A 981 -12.56 33.36 22.74
C CYS A 981 -11.20 32.62 22.92
N PRO A 982 -10.04 33.14 22.44
CA PRO A 982 -8.79 32.38 22.12
C PRO A 982 -7.97 31.84 23.30
N LEU A 983 -8.65 31.39 24.34
CA LEU A 983 -8.16 30.87 25.62
C LEU A 983 -9.20 29.91 26.25
N ALA A 984 -10.26 29.53 25.54
CA ALA A 984 -11.45 28.85 26.04
C ALA A 984 -12.21 28.06 24.95
N TYR A 985 -11.56 26.99 24.45
CA TYR A 985 -12.04 25.99 23.47
C TYR A 985 -13.54 26.03 23.20
N GLY A 986 -13.89 26.44 21.99
CA GLY A 986 -15.26 26.63 21.54
C GLY A 986 -15.69 25.78 20.36
N ASN A 987 -16.86 26.13 19.85
CA ASN A 987 -17.42 25.62 18.59
C ASN A 987 -18.64 26.42 18.12
N SER A 988 -19.00 27.54 18.78
CA SER A 988 -20.03 28.43 18.26
C SER A 988 -19.63 28.97 16.87
N SER A 989 -20.60 29.03 15.97
CA SER A 989 -20.40 29.46 14.57
C SER A 989 -21.37 30.56 14.12
N ALA A 990 -22.34 30.96 14.96
CA ALA A 990 -23.42 31.86 14.60
C ALA A 990 -23.33 33.28 15.18
N ASP A 991 -22.57 33.52 16.26
CA ASP A 991 -22.37 34.87 16.82
C ASP A 991 -20.90 35.23 17.07
N ARG A 992 -20.31 34.82 18.20
CA ARG A 992 -18.88 34.88 18.48
C ARG A 992 -18.31 33.54 18.06
N ILE A 993 -17.61 33.51 16.94
CA ILE A 993 -17.04 32.28 16.41
C ILE A 993 -15.91 31.83 17.36
N GLY A 994 -15.80 30.52 17.61
CA GLY A 994 -14.76 29.88 18.48
C GLY A 994 -14.96 30.06 20.00
N CYS A 995 -16.14 30.50 20.44
CA CYS A 995 -16.50 30.49 21.85
C CYS A 995 -17.17 29.17 22.27
N VAL A 996 -17.08 28.85 23.58
CA VAL A 996 -17.85 27.76 24.19
C VAL A 996 -19.33 27.91 23.83
N ASP A 997 -19.90 26.89 23.18
CA ASP A 997 -21.33 26.66 23.05
C ASP A 997 -21.63 25.33 23.74
N THR A 998 -22.26 25.40 24.91
CA THR A 998 -22.43 24.23 25.78
C THR A 998 -23.52 23.28 25.28
N ASP A 999 -24.40 23.69 24.38
CA ASP A 999 -25.52 22.86 23.93
C ASP A 999 -25.56 22.56 22.42
N GLY A 1000 -24.80 23.31 21.61
CA GLY A 1000 -24.56 23.03 20.19
C GLY A 1000 -25.54 23.68 19.24
N ASP A 1001 -26.25 24.76 19.63
CA ASP A 1001 -27.14 25.50 18.74
C ASP A 1001 -26.44 26.54 17.84
N ASN A 1002 -25.12 26.63 17.97
CA ASN A 1002 -24.14 27.48 17.30
C ASN A 1002 -23.95 28.88 17.91
N TYR A 1003 -24.67 29.25 18.97
CA TYR A 1003 -24.52 30.54 19.66
C TYR A 1003 -23.72 30.41 20.95
N SER A 1004 -22.77 31.34 21.15
CA SER A 1004 -21.83 31.29 22.27
C SER A 1004 -22.47 31.50 23.64
N ASP A 1005 -22.00 30.74 24.63
CA ASP A 1005 -22.35 30.89 26.04
C ASP A 1005 -22.16 32.35 26.53
N PRO A 1006 -23.08 32.91 27.32
CA PRO A 1006 -23.04 34.29 27.79
C PRO A 1006 -21.95 34.51 28.85
N THR A 1007 -20.82 35.08 28.43
CA THR A 1007 -19.72 35.49 29.31
C THR A 1007 -20.04 36.83 30.02
N PRO A 1008 -19.23 37.28 31.00
CA PRO A 1008 -19.48 38.54 31.72
C PRO A 1008 -19.51 39.80 30.82
N ASP A 1009 -18.88 39.72 29.66
CA ASP A 1009 -18.60 40.74 28.67
C ASP A 1009 -19.41 40.60 27.37
N TRP A 1010 -19.93 39.40 27.06
CA TRP A 1010 -20.86 39.15 25.95
C TRP A 1010 -22.09 38.42 26.47
N ARG A 1011 -23.27 39.04 26.42
CA ARG A 1011 -24.49 38.52 27.06
C ARG A 1011 -25.61 38.34 26.03
N ALA A 1012 -26.68 37.67 26.44
CA ALA A 1012 -27.91 37.51 25.65
C ALA A 1012 -28.64 38.80 25.22
N ALA A 1013 -28.14 39.98 25.61
CA ALA A 1013 -28.60 41.28 25.11
C ALA A 1013 -27.69 41.87 24.03
N ASP A 1014 -26.47 41.33 23.88
CA ASP A 1014 -25.40 41.76 23.00
C ASP A 1014 -25.26 40.81 21.79
N GLY A 1015 -25.54 39.50 21.98
CA GLY A 1015 -25.65 38.51 20.90
C GLY A 1015 -25.64 37.04 21.38
N ALA A 1016 -25.05 36.80 22.56
CA ALA A 1016 -24.85 35.47 23.14
C ALA A 1016 -26.13 34.65 23.28
N ASP A 1017 -25.98 33.35 23.44
CA ASP A 1017 -27.09 32.50 23.80
C ASP A 1017 -27.74 32.91 25.14
N ALA A 1018 -29.07 32.88 25.14
CA ALA A 1018 -29.94 33.15 26.25
C ALA A 1018 -30.28 31.92 27.11
N TYR A 1019 -30.04 30.70 26.62
CA TYR A 1019 -30.46 29.45 27.25
C TYR A 1019 -29.41 28.31 27.12
N PRO A 1020 -28.20 28.40 27.74
CA PRO A 1020 -26.99 27.63 27.33
C PRO A 1020 -26.94 26.15 27.69
N GLN A 1021 -28.11 25.52 27.74
CA GLN A 1021 -28.44 24.17 28.14
C GLN A 1021 -29.74 23.69 27.43
N ASP A 1022 -30.19 24.37 26.38
CA ASP A 1022 -31.42 24.17 25.63
C ASP A 1022 -31.21 24.52 24.14
N PRO A 1023 -30.67 23.57 23.33
CA PRO A 1023 -30.18 23.81 21.98
C PRO A 1023 -31.29 23.99 20.93
N THR A 1024 -32.46 24.41 21.39
CA THR A 1024 -33.62 24.72 20.58
C THR A 1024 -33.97 26.21 20.61
N ARG A 1025 -33.25 27.02 21.41
CA ARG A 1025 -33.60 28.41 21.71
C ARG A 1025 -32.37 29.25 22.08
N TRP A 1026 -31.93 30.10 21.15
CA TRP A 1026 -30.86 31.08 21.39
C TRP A 1026 -31.34 32.50 21.73
N ILE A 1027 -32.50 32.93 21.21
CA ILE A 1027 -32.99 34.32 21.33
C ILE A 1027 -33.99 34.48 22.48
N LEU A 1028 -33.79 35.52 23.32
CA LEU A 1028 -34.73 35.92 24.38
C LEU A 1028 -36.15 36.25 23.87
N GLU A 1029 -37.10 35.33 24.06
CA GLU A 1029 -38.52 35.57 23.77
C GLU A 1029 -39.16 36.57 24.76
N PRO A 1030 -39.99 37.53 24.27
CA PRO A 1030 -40.69 38.49 25.14
C PRO A 1030 -41.97 37.90 25.77
N GLN A 1031 -42.00 37.73 27.10
CA GLN A 1031 -43.15 37.16 27.82
C GLN A 1031 -44.29 38.15 28.16
N GLU A 1032 -45.55 37.68 28.06
CA GLU A 1032 -46.75 38.33 28.62
C GLU A 1032 -47.10 37.83 30.05
N GLU A 1033 -47.90 38.61 30.80
CA GLU A 1033 -48.06 38.51 32.26
C GLU A 1033 -49.09 37.48 32.80
N GLY A 1034 -48.75 36.86 33.94
CA GLY A 1034 -49.65 36.81 35.11
C GLY A 1034 -50.25 35.43 35.49
N ALA A 1035 -49.73 34.71 36.52
CA ALA A 1035 -49.89 34.94 37.97
C ALA A 1035 -51.23 34.39 38.58
N LEU A 1036 -51.29 33.79 39.78
CA LEU A 1036 -50.32 33.47 40.86
C LEU A 1036 -50.97 32.55 41.93
N LEU A 1037 -50.18 32.14 42.94
CA LEU A 1037 -50.55 31.57 44.27
C LEU A 1037 -50.68 30.03 44.38
N ALA A 1038 -50.07 29.33 45.36
CA ALA A 1038 -49.12 29.78 46.38
C ALA A 1038 -48.22 28.63 46.92
N SER A 1039 -46.90 28.80 46.74
CA SER A 1039 -45.81 28.64 47.73
C SER A 1039 -45.95 27.66 48.92
N THR A 1040 -44.96 26.77 49.11
CA THR A 1040 -43.89 27.01 50.12
C THR A 1040 -42.68 26.05 50.03
N ASN A 1041 -41.49 26.66 49.89
CA ASN A 1041 -40.15 26.22 50.34
C ASN A 1041 -39.33 25.20 49.50
N VAL A 1042 -38.04 25.53 49.38
CA VAL A 1042 -36.87 24.74 48.89
C VAL A 1042 -36.79 24.60 47.34
N LEU A 1043 -35.75 25.10 46.64
CA LEU A 1043 -34.71 26.08 47.01
C LEU A 1043 -34.24 26.80 45.70
N ILE A 1044 -34.37 28.14 45.67
CA ILE A 1044 -33.39 29.18 45.20
C ILE A 1044 -32.57 28.90 43.92
N GLY A 1045 -32.53 29.77 42.90
CA GLY A 1045 -33.18 31.09 42.73
C GLY A 1045 -32.79 31.74 41.37
N SER A 1046 -33.67 32.49 40.69
CA SER A 1046 -33.86 33.97 40.80
C SER A 1046 -32.98 34.78 39.83
N GLY A 1047 -33.47 35.80 39.10
CA GLY A 1047 -34.82 36.39 39.04
C GLY A 1047 -34.89 37.70 38.22
N VAL A 1048 -36.11 38.23 38.07
CA VAL A 1048 -36.51 39.36 37.19
C VAL A 1048 -36.19 40.76 37.77
N GLY A 1049 -35.93 41.79 36.92
CA GLY A 1049 -36.17 43.19 37.34
C GLY A 1049 -35.51 44.33 36.52
N LEU A 1050 -36.31 45.05 35.72
CA LEU A 1050 -35.96 46.32 35.04
C LEU A 1050 -36.21 47.55 35.95
N VAL A 1051 -35.48 48.68 35.73
CA VAL A 1051 -35.94 50.11 35.78
C VAL A 1051 -34.87 51.14 36.27
N ALA A 1052 -34.61 52.16 35.43
CA ALA A 1052 -34.14 53.55 35.70
C ALA A 1052 -32.76 53.81 36.35
N LEU A 1053 -32.06 54.95 36.17
CA LEU A 1053 -31.94 56.08 35.21
C LEU A 1053 -31.22 57.23 35.97
N LEU A 1054 -30.33 57.97 35.29
CA LEU A 1054 -29.74 59.29 35.72
C LEU A 1054 -28.71 59.22 36.88
N VAL A 1055 -27.78 60.16 37.06
CA VAL A 1055 -27.61 61.58 36.63
C VAL A 1055 -26.08 61.83 36.45
N VAL A 1056 -25.51 62.70 35.59
CA VAL A 1056 -25.34 64.17 35.74
C VAL A 1056 -24.66 64.82 34.50
N VAL A 1057 -25.41 65.69 33.79
CA VAL A 1057 -25.06 67.05 33.26
C VAL A 1057 -23.79 67.30 32.40
N GLY A 1058 -23.93 68.04 31.27
CA GLY A 1058 -22.75 68.60 30.55
C GLY A 1058 -22.90 69.72 29.50
N VAL A 1059 -24.08 69.99 28.91
CA VAL A 1059 -24.50 71.25 28.22
C VAL A 1059 -23.42 72.18 27.58
N ILE A 1060 -23.28 72.20 26.23
CA ILE A 1060 -23.27 73.42 25.35
C ILE A 1060 -22.96 73.13 23.85
N MET A 1061 -24.00 73.34 23.00
CA MET A 1061 -24.03 73.96 21.64
C MET A 1061 -23.15 73.42 20.48
N ARG A 1062 -23.53 73.46 19.18
CA ARG A 1062 -24.71 73.91 18.36
C ARG A 1062 -24.43 73.36 16.93
N GLY A 1063 -25.36 72.99 16.05
CA GLY A 1063 -26.82 72.85 16.10
C GLY A 1063 -27.46 72.88 14.68
N ARG A 1064 -28.76 72.52 14.59
CA ARG A 1064 -29.73 72.71 13.46
C ARG A 1064 -29.77 71.72 12.27
N ARG A 1065 -30.83 70.89 12.31
CA ARG A 1065 -31.69 70.33 11.23
C ARG A 1065 -32.15 71.41 10.19
N PRO A 1066 -33.01 71.07 9.17
CA PRO A 1066 -32.99 70.01 8.14
C PRO A 1066 -33.35 70.56 6.72
N LYS A 1067 -33.40 69.73 5.65
CA LYS A 1067 -34.54 69.67 4.67
C LYS A 1067 -34.38 68.73 3.46
N LYS A 1068 -35.53 68.45 2.84
CA LYS A 1068 -35.78 67.74 1.57
C LYS A 1068 -35.85 68.71 0.36
N ASP A 1069 -35.72 68.14 -0.84
CA ASP A 1069 -36.18 68.59 -2.18
C ASP A 1069 -35.60 69.89 -2.81
N ASN A 1070 -34.83 69.78 -3.91
CA ASN A 1070 -35.27 70.11 -5.29
C ASN A 1070 -34.14 70.20 -6.37
N THR A 1071 -34.49 69.77 -7.60
CA THR A 1071 -34.01 70.22 -8.95
C THR A 1071 -32.49 70.19 -9.26
N ALA A 1072 -31.96 69.37 -10.20
CA ALA A 1072 -32.21 69.22 -11.65
C ALA A 1072 -31.31 70.10 -12.56
N TRP A 1073 -31.27 69.79 -13.88
CA TRP A 1073 -30.36 70.23 -14.98
C TRP A 1073 -29.10 69.34 -15.13
N GLU A 1074 -29.14 68.24 -15.89
CA GLU A 1074 -29.22 68.05 -17.37
C GLU A 1074 -27.84 68.14 -18.09
N VAL A 1075 -27.23 67.08 -18.68
CA VAL A 1075 -27.63 66.17 -19.83
C VAL A 1075 -27.16 66.74 -21.19
N PRO A 1076 -26.75 65.97 -22.25
CA PRO A 1076 -26.24 64.57 -22.43
C PRO A 1076 -25.12 64.52 -23.56
N PRO A 1077 -24.93 63.51 -24.48
CA PRO A 1077 -25.48 62.13 -24.61
C PRO A 1077 -24.56 60.94 -25.09
N ASN A 1078 -25.03 59.72 -24.78
CA ASN A 1078 -25.22 58.49 -25.60
C ASN A 1078 -24.02 57.71 -26.22
N VAL A 1079 -24.01 56.37 -26.40
CA VAL A 1079 -24.82 55.17 -26.00
C VAL A 1079 -23.92 53.92 -26.20
N GLY A 1080 -24.18 52.69 -25.71
CA GLY A 1080 -25.27 52.11 -24.90
C GLY A 1080 -25.30 50.56 -24.99
N MET A 1081 -26.06 49.89 -24.12
CA MET A 1081 -26.19 48.40 -24.04
C MET A 1081 -27.46 47.87 -24.77
N PRO A 1082 -27.65 46.53 -24.93
CA PRO A 1082 -28.39 45.78 -23.90
C PRO A 1082 -27.95 44.31 -23.65
N ASP A 1083 -28.42 43.79 -22.51
CA ASP A 1083 -28.45 42.40 -22.01
C ASP A 1083 -29.56 41.54 -22.67
N PHE A 1084 -29.47 40.19 -22.61
CA PHE A 1084 -30.57 39.25 -22.24
C PHE A 1084 -30.20 37.73 -22.38
N ASN A 1085 -30.58 36.94 -21.37
CA ASN A 1085 -30.52 35.46 -21.30
C ASN A 1085 -31.30 34.69 -22.40
N ALA A 1086 -30.76 33.54 -22.86
CA ALA A 1086 -31.50 32.28 -23.15
C ALA A 1086 -30.60 31.10 -23.62
N GLN A 1087 -30.89 29.88 -23.15
CA GLN A 1087 -30.46 28.58 -23.71
C GLN A 1087 -31.50 28.03 -24.73
N PRO A 1088 -31.36 26.85 -25.41
CA PRO A 1088 -30.20 25.95 -25.61
C PRO A 1088 -29.99 25.49 -27.10
N ALA A 1089 -29.00 24.58 -27.29
CA ALA A 1089 -28.98 23.44 -28.22
C ALA A 1089 -28.45 23.54 -29.69
N ALA A 1090 -27.61 22.53 -30.01
CA ALA A 1090 -27.54 21.72 -31.24
C ALA A 1090 -26.41 21.93 -32.29
N SER A 1091 -25.64 20.83 -32.45
CA SER A 1091 -25.17 20.20 -33.70
C SER A 1091 -23.83 20.57 -34.37
N GLN A 1092 -22.86 19.65 -34.17
CA GLN A 1092 -22.02 18.92 -35.15
C GLN A 1092 -20.96 19.60 -36.05
N ALA A 1093 -19.77 18.96 -36.00
CA ALA A 1093 -18.75 18.76 -37.05
C ALA A 1093 -18.02 20.00 -37.62
N GLY A 1094 -16.73 19.94 -37.96
CA GLY A 1094 -15.72 18.87 -37.91
C GLY A 1094 -14.51 19.24 -38.79
N TYR A 1095 -13.41 18.44 -38.76
CA TYR A 1095 -12.09 18.68 -39.42
C TYR A 1095 -11.27 19.86 -38.81
N GLY A 1096 -9.93 19.81 -38.70
CA GLY A 1096 -8.96 18.75 -38.97
C GLY A 1096 -7.63 19.30 -39.55
N MET A 1097 -6.49 18.71 -39.15
CA MET A 1097 -5.10 18.94 -39.66
C MET A 1097 -4.44 20.32 -39.33
N GLN A 1098 -3.10 20.51 -39.35
CA GLN A 1098 -1.92 19.65 -39.08
C GLN A 1098 -0.65 20.53 -39.18
N ALA A 1099 0.27 20.42 -38.20
CA ALA A 1099 1.73 20.74 -38.22
C ALA A 1099 2.31 22.11 -38.65
N SER A 1100 3.48 22.40 -38.04
CA SER A 1100 4.76 22.88 -38.61
C SER A 1100 5.34 24.28 -38.24
N TYR A 1101 6.33 24.22 -37.33
CA TYR A 1101 7.64 24.91 -37.25
C TYR A 1101 7.82 26.41 -37.62
N ALA A 1102 8.36 27.20 -36.67
CA ALA A 1102 9.68 27.89 -36.79
C ALA A 1102 9.98 28.82 -35.58
N ALA A 1103 11.22 28.77 -35.06
CA ALA A 1103 11.79 29.68 -34.04
C ALA A 1103 12.58 30.85 -34.71
N PRO A 1104 13.55 31.54 -34.06
CA PRO A 1104 13.61 32.16 -32.72
C PRO A 1104 13.93 33.70 -32.81
N VAL A 1105 13.93 34.45 -31.69
CA VAL A 1105 14.61 35.78 -31.62
C VAL A 1105 15.29 36.04 -30.27
N ALA A 1106 16.56 36.44 -30.35
CA ALA A 1106 17.59 36.63 -29.34
C ALA A 1106 17.37 37.64 -28.18
N MET A 1107 18.27 37.51 -27.20
CA MET A 1107 18.51 38.27 -25.96
C MET A 1107 18.85 39.77 -26.14
N PRO A 1108 19.06 40.52 -25.04
CA PRO A 1108 20.45 40.94 -24.74
C PRO A 1108 20.89 40.91 -23.26
N ASP A 1109 22.17 40.60 -23.06
CA ASP A 1109 22.98 40.63 -21.82
C ASP A 1109 23.23 42.05 -21.25
N PHE A 1110 23.43 42.17 -19.93
CA PHE A 1110 24.35 43.15 -19.33
C PHE A 1110 24.89 42.76 -17.93
N ASN A 1111 26.14 42.28 -17.89
CA ASN A 1111 26.98 42.08 -16.70
C ASN A 1111 27.25 43.34 -15.83
N ALA A 1112 27.25 43.22 -14.47
CA ALA A 1112 28.27 43.77 -13.52
C ALA A 1112 27.84 43.88 -12.02
N GLN A 1113 28.59 43.21 -11.13
CA GLN A 1113 28.69 43.34 -9.65
C GLN A 1113 29.22 44.74 -9.17
N PRO A 1114 29.01 45.22 -7.90
CA PRO A 1114 29.90 44.83 -6.77
C PRO A 1114 29.46 45.01 -5.26
N THR A 1115 29.86 44.03 -4.42
CA THR A 1115 30.52 44.10 -3.07
C THR A 1115 29.90 44.73 -1.78
N ALA A 1116 29.69 43.86 -0.77
CA ALA A 1116 30.21 43.84 0.63
C ALA A 1116 29.87 44.91 1.72
N ALA A 1117 29.37 44.44 2.89
CA ALA A 1117 30.01 44.55 4.24
C ALA A 1117 29.12 44.05 5.43
N GLN A 1118 29.69 43.27 6.36
CA GLN A 1118 29.07 42.84 7.65
C GLN A 1118 29.47 43.72 8.86
N ALA A 1119 28.69 43.64 9.96
CA ALA A 1119 29.11 43.55 11.41
C ALA A 1119 28.07 44.19 12.38
N PRO A 1120 28.11 43.94 13.72
CA PRO A 1120 28.19 42.65 14.43
C PRO A 1120 27.28 42.57 15.70
N VAL A 1121 26.99 41.38 16.25
CA VAL A 1121 26.46 41.18 17.63
C VAL A 1121 27.18 40.02 18.35
N ALA A 1122 27.21 40.05 19.68
CA ALA A 1122 28.13 39.28 20.56
C ALA A 1122 27.56 37.91 21.04
N PRO A 1123 28.42 36.97 21.50
CA PRO A 1123 28.08 35.54 21.57
C PRO A 1123 27.40 35.08 22.87
N VAL A 1124 26.59 34.03 22.73
CA VAL A 1124 26.16 33.13 23.82
C VAL A 1124 27.15 31.97 23.90
N ALA A 1125 27.37 31.41 25.10
CA ALA A 1125 28.42 30.42 25.34
C ALA A 1125 28.14 29.10 24.62
N GLN A 1126 29.05 28.71 23.72
CA GLN A 1126 29.07 27.39 23.08
C GLN A 1126 29.48 26.30 24.08
N PRO A 1127 28.96 25.06 23.94
CA PRO A 1127 29.57 23.89 24.55
C PRO A 1127 30.98 23.70 23.97
N ASP A 1128 31.88 23.09 24.75
CA ASP A 1128 33.26 22.84 24.36
C ASP A 1128 33.33 21.41 23.77
N PRO A 1129 33.39 21.22 22.44
CA PRO A 1129 33.22 19.89 21.83
C PRO A 1129 34.31 18.91 22.27
N ALA A 1130 35.52 19.44 22.50
CA ALA A 1130 36.63 18.68 23.06
C ALA A 1130 36.28 18.07 24.42
N ARG A 1131 35.51 18.80 25.24
CA ARG A 1131 35.12 18.35 26.56
C ARG A 1131 34.04 17.27 26.52
N ASP A 1132 33.13 17.33 25.57
CA ASP A 1132 32.06 16.34 25.44
C ASP A 1132 32.56 15.05 24.78
N TYR A 1133 33.45 15.14 23.78
CA TYR A 1133 34.23 14.00 23.26
C TYR A 1133 35.12 13.35 24.34
N TYR A 1134 35.78 14.16 25.17
CA TYR A 1134 36.49 13.64 26.34
C TYR A 1134 35.54 12.93 27.33
N ASN A 1135 34.35 13.48 27.58
CA ASN A 1135 33.38 12.89 28.52
C ASN A 1135 32.79 11.56 28.00
N SER A 1136 32.60 11.38 26.69
CA SER A 1136 32.13 10.11 26.12
C SER A 1136 33.17 9.00 26.28
N LEU A 1137 34.45 9.28 25.99
CA LEU A 1137 35.55 8.34 26.24
C LEU A 1137 35.64 7.94 27.73
N ILE A 1138 35.46 8.88 28.66
CA ILE A 1138 35.39 8.56 30.10
C ILE A 1138 34.15 7.70 30.44
N ALA A 1139 33.02 7.91 29.77
CA ALA A 1139 31.81 7.11 29.97
C ALA A 1139 31.96 5.67 29.43
N GLN A 1140 32.71 5.50 28.34
CA GLN A 1140 33.12 4.20 27.77
C GLN A 1140 34.21 3.50 28.60
N GLY A 1141 34.75 4.15 29.63
CA GLY A 1141 35.67 3.54 30.61
C GLY A 1141 37.16 3.77 30.36
N TYR A 1142 37.54 4.58 29.36
CA TYR A 1142 38.95 4.89 29.09
C TYR A 1142 39.62 5.60 30.28
N PRO A 1143 40.91 5.30 30.58
CA PRO A 1143 41.65 6.01 31.61
C PRO A 1143 41.80 7.51 31.28
N HIS A 1144 41.82 8.35 32.32
CA HIS A 1144 41.88 9.81 32.16
C HIS A 1144 43.06 10.30 31.29
N GLU A 1145 44.25 9.72 31.46
CA GLU A 1145 45.45 10.13 30.72
C GLU A 1145 45.34 9.82 29.22
N ASP A 1146 44.65 8.72 28.86
CA ASP A 1146 44.43 8.29 27.48
C ASP A 1146 43.28 9.07 26.83
N ALA A 1147 42.14 9.23 27.53
CA ALA A 1147 41.02 10.05 27.05
C ALA A 1147 41.44 11.51 26.77
N VAL A 1148 42.33 12.09 27.59
CA VAL A 1148 42.92 13.42 27.31
C VAL A 1148 43.82 13.40 26.07
N ARG A 1149 44.59 12.32 25.85
CA ARG A 1149 45.50 12.19 24.71
C ARG A 1149 44.75 12.01 23.39
N TYR A 1150 43.72 11.16 23.34
CA TYR A 1150 42.83 11.00 22.19
C TYR A 1150 42.10 12.30 21.86
N THR A 1151 41.52 12.96 22.87
CA THR A 1151 40.90 14.28 22.69
C THR A 1151 41.89 15.32 22.17
N GLN A 1152 43.18 15.24 22.55
CA GLN A 1152 44.23 16.14 22.06
C GLN A 1152 44.65 15.91 20.59
N GLN A 1153 44.34 14.75 19.98
CA GLN A 1153 44.61 14.53 18.55
C GLN A 1153 43.68 15.39 17.67
N TYR A 1154 42.39 15.42 18.01
CA TYR A 1154 41.38 16.21 17.29
C TYR A 1154 41.23 17.64 17.83
N PHE A 1155 41.52 17.86 19.12
CA PHE A 1155 41.41 19.15 19.80
C PHE A 1155 42.72 19.51 20.52
N ASN A 1156 43.73 19.91 19.74
CA ASN A 1156 45.14 20.09 20.13
C ASN A 1156 45.38 21.11 21.28
N GLN A 1157 44.36 21.90 21.63
CA GLN A 1157 44.38 22.86 22.74
C GLN A 1157 43.77 22.33 24.05
N PHE A 1158 43.09 21.18 24.01
CA PHE A 1158 42.52 20.52 25.18
C PHE A 1158 43.60 20.12 26.19
N ARG A 1159 43.30 20.14 27.50
CA ARG A 1159 44.28 19.91 28.57
C ARG A 1159 43.80 18.98 29.69
N GLY A 1160 42.61 18.39 29.54
CA GLY A 1160 41.88 17.67 30.61
C GLY A 1160 41.03 18.59 31.48
#